data_AF-A0AAJ5C5Y0-F1
#
_entry.id   AF-A0AAJ5C5Y0-F1
#
_cell.length_a   1.000
_cell.length_b   1.000
_cell.length_c   1.000
_cell.angle_alpha   90.00
_cell.angle_beta   90.00
_cell.angle_gamma   90.00
#
_symmetry.space_group_name_H-M   'P 1'
#
loop_
_entity.id
_entity.type
_entity.pdbx_description
1 polymer ?
#
loop_
_entity_poly.entity_id
_entity_poly.type
_entity_poly.pdbx_seq_one_letter_code
_entity_poly.pdbx_strand_id
1 'polypeptide(L)'
;MSGFIPTSAGASSLWLEKLQLQLQLFVLQTDLYLFQLFPTLRSSSIRSPTSLLFTGFIVFVISRLASLISSHVAERGVSITVPAPVQVQPGWIGKILDKPHVRDSARPEKIVCYDPATAYLIDEIDADTPATIADKISKAKAAQVKWATSTFAQRRKALRTMQKWVVHDAETIARVAARDTGKTAIDAAFGELLTTCSKLAWTISKGEKVLATETRPNNLLLMHKICEVHHVPMGVVAACVSWNYSAHNVIGPIIASIFAGNSIVVKASELVAWSATYFIHAIRQCLSASGCDPELVQLVTCWPDAAEALTQSEHIAHITFIGSEQIGRLVAKAATKELTPVTLELGGKDPAILLEDADLNYFASTFMRSCFQGAGQNCIGIERFIVDSSISDKLVSIVEPRIKALSLGSFMDDAPFGTSVNNKSQKSQRRVDMGAMITDARFSRLEQLITEAVENGAKLVLGGKRYQHPLWKHGHYFTPTLLTNVTPKMAIANEELFAPIFLIIPFTSKNLDNAITIANSTRYGLGSSIFGSTLSQCDYIAHRLEAGMVNINDFGVSYLNQGLPFGGVKKSGYGRFAGPEGLLGLTQAKAVTRDRFFSWIRTGIPPRLDYPMQKPEKSWGFVHALVRFAYADGMVARLSGILDLILNAI
;
A
#
# COMPACT_ATOMS: atom_id res chain seq x y z
N MET A 1 10.21 -0.96 -56.79
CA MET A 1 10.41 0.39 -56.23
C MET A 1 9.44 0.58 -55.08
N SER A 2 9.90 0.43 -53.85
CA SER A 2 9.10 0.75 -52.65
C SER A 2 10.10 1.04 -51.52
N GLY A 3 10.22 2.32 -51.19
CA GLY A 3 11.20 2.85 -50.25
C GLY A 3 10.89 2.46 -48.81
N PHE A 4 11.95 2.07 -48.10
CA PHE A 4 11.99 1.96 -46.65
C PHE A 4 11.87 3.36 -46.02
N ILE A 5 10.88 3.56 -45.15
CA ILE A 5 10.84 4.68 -44.20
C ILE A 5 11.27 4.12 -42.84
N PRO A 6 12.39 4.58 -42.23
CA PRO A 6 12.77 4.14 -40.90
C PRO A 6 11.91 4.83 -39.84
N THR A 7 11.41 4.04 -38.88
CA THR A 7 10.67 4.52 -37.71
C THR A 7 11.55 5.37 -36.79
N SER A 8 11.05 6.56 -36.43
CA SER A 8 11.72 7.64 -35.68
C SER A 8 12.06 7.35 -34.20
N ALA A 9 11.79 6.15 -33.70
CA ALA A 9 12.01 5.80 -32.29
C ALA A 9 13.48 5.50 -31.95
N GLY A 10 14.27 4.97 -32.89
CA GLY A 10 15.69 4.63 -32.66
C GLY A 10 16.67 5.80 -32.78
N ALA A 11 16.29 6.87 -33.49
CA ALA A 11 17.16 8.04 -33.68
C ALA A 11 17.14 9.01 -32.48
N SER A 12 16.04 9.02 -31.72
CA SER A 12 15.88 9.90 -30.54
C SER A 12 16.62 9.37 -29.31
N SER A 13 16.70 8.04 -29.12
CA SER A 13 17.49 7.43 -28.04
C SER A 13 18.99 7.64 -28.25
N LEU A 14 19.48 7.47 -29.47
CA LEU A 14 20.89 7.66 -29.81
C LEU A 14 21.32 9.15 -29.71
N TRP A 15 20.42 10.07 -30.06
CA TRP A 15 20.66 11.51 -29.89
C TRP A 15 20.70 11.90 -28.41
N LEU A 16 19.82 11.33 -27.58
CA LEU A 16 19.80 11.55 -26.13
C LEU A 16 21.02 10.93 -25.44
N GLU A 17 21.49 9.75 -25.87
CA GLU A 17 22.74 9.15 -25.38
C GLU A 17 23.96 9.98 -25.78
N LYS A 18 24.00 10.51 -27.01
CA LYS A 18 25.03 11.45 -27.44
C LYS A 18 24.98 12.76 -26.66
N LEU A 19 23.79 13.28 -26.37
CA LEU A 19 23.61 14.47 -25.52
C LEU A 19 24.04 14.19 -24.08
N GLN A 20 23.78 12.99 -23.54
CA GLN A 20 24.24 12.57 -22.22
C GLN A 20 25.76 12.47 -22.16
N LEU A 21 26.40 11.84 -23.16
CA LEU A 21 27.85 11.81 -23.30
C LEU A 21 28.43 13.21 -23.45
N GLN A 22 27.80 14.08 -24.24
CA GLN A 22 28.23 15.48 -24.39
C GLN A 22 28.03 16.29 -23.11
N LEU A 23 27.00 16.04 -22.32
CA LEU A 23 26.79 16.69 -21.03
C LEU A 23 27.76 16.18 -19.97
N GLN A 24 28.07 14.87 -19.95
CA GLN A 24 29.11 14.32 -19.08
C GLN A 24 30.49 14.84 -19.47
N LEU A 25 30.80 14.88 -20.76
CA LEU A 25 32.01 15.52 -21.29
C LEU A 25 32.01 17.02 -21.00
N PHE A 26 30.87 17.71 -21.07
CA PHE A 26 30.77 19.13 -20.72
C PHE A 26 30.99 19.37 -19.24
N VAL A 27 30.48 18.51 -18.34
CA VAL A 27 30.75 18.59 -16.89
C VAL A 27 32.23 18.29 -16.60
N LEU A 28 32.80 17.24 -17.19
CA LEU A 28 34.23 16.94 -17.09
C LEU A 28 35.09 18.06 -17.69
N GLN A 29 34.70 18.63 -18.83
CA GLN A 29 35.36 19.77 -19.46
C GLN A 29 35.16 21.05 -18.67
N THR A 30 34.04 21.28 -17.99
CA THR A 30 33.85 22.46 -17.12
C THR A 30 34.65 22.31 -15.84
N ASP A 31 34.77 21.12 -15.28
CA ASP A 31 35.68 20.86 -14.15
C ASP A 31 37.15 21.03 -14.57
N LEU A 32 37.54 20.56 -15.76
CA LEU A 32 38.86 20.80 -16.35
C LEU A 32 39.09 22.27 -16.75
N TYR A 33 38.08 22.96 -17.30
CA TYR A 33 38.14 24.38 -17.63
C TYR A 33 38.20 25.22 -16.36
N LEU A 34 37.51 24.83 -15.28
CA LEU A 34 37.64 25.47 -13.97
C LEU A 34 39.04 25.27 -13.40
N PHE A 35 39.62 24.07 -13.54
CA PHE A 35 41.02 23.78 -13.19
C PHE A 35 42.04 24.54 -14.06
N GLN A 36 41.75 24.75 -15.35
CA GLN A 36 42.56 25.53 -16.30
C GLN A 36 42.28 27.04 -16.24
N LEU A 37 41.17 27.46 -15.63
CA LEU A 37 40.82 28.85 -15.31
C LEU A 37 41.59 29.35 -14.07
N PHE A 38 42.03 28.46 -13.18
CA PHE A 38 42.83 28.84 -12.02
C PHE A 38 44.14 29.59 -12.39
N PRO A 39 44.90 29.16 -13.42
CA PRO A 39 46.03 29.93 -13.95
C PRO A 39 45.65 31.22 -14.68
N THR A 40 44.55 31.25 -15.45
CA THR A 40 44.13 32.43 -16.23
C THR A 40 43.47 33.52 -15.38
N LEU A 41 42.74 33.15 -14.31
CA LEU A 41 42.27 34.04 -13.24
C LEU A 41 43.42 34.74 -12.49
N ARG A 42 44.65 34.24 -12.64
CA ARG A 42 45.87 34.85 -12.08
C ARG A 42 46.52 35.89 -13.02
N SER A 43 46.13 35.94 -14.31
CA SER A 43 46.90 36.65 -15.36
C SER A 43 46.17 37.76 -16.12
N SER A 44 44.85 37.91 -16.01
CA SER A 44 44.13 38.95 -16.74
C SER A 44 43.30 39.85 -15.82
N SER A 45 43.77 41.10 -15.65
CA SER A 45 43.06 42.40 -15.63
C SER A 45 41.55 42.52 -15.33
N ILE A 46 40.93 41.61 -14.58
CA ILE A 46 39.54 41.72 -14.13
C ILE A 46 39.50 42.51 -12.82
N ARG A 47 39.19 43.80 -12.96
CA ARG A 47 39.04 44.78 -11.88
C ARG A 47 37.67 44.61 -11.20
N SER A 48 37.70 44.13 -9.96
CA SER A 48 36.78 44.38 -8.82
C SER A 48 36.35 43.08 -8.12
N PRO A 49 36.39 43.01 -6.77
CA PRO A 49 35.95 41.85 -5.99
C PRO A 49 34.51 41.38 -6.32
N THR A 50 33.66 42.31 -6.76
CA THR A 50 32.28 42.05 -7.17
C THR A 50 32.18 41.19 -8.43
N SER A 51 33.06 41.39 -9.42
CA SER A 51 33.08 40.58 -10.65
C SER A 51 33.50 39.11 -10.41
N LEU A 52 34.43 38.89 -9.47
CA LEU A 52 34.86 37.56 -9.02
C LEU A 52 33.75 36.85 -8.24
N LEU A 53 33.07 37.55 -7.33
CA LEU A 53 31.92 37.00 -6.60
C LEU A 53 30.75 36.65 -7.54
N PHE A 54 30.47 37.51 -8.53
CA PHE A 54 29.42 37.28 -9.51
C PHE A 54 29.74 36.08 -10.42
N THR A 55 30.98 35.97 -10.89
CA THR A 55 31.43 34.83 -11.71
C THR A 55 31.39 33.53 -10.90
N GLY A 56 31.86 33.55 -9.64
CA GLY A 56 31.77 32.40 -8.74
C GLY A 56 30.33 31.98 -8.44
N PHE A 57 29.42 32.94 -8.28
CA PHE A 57 27.98 32.69 -8.10
C PHE A 57 27.35 32.07 -9.36
N ILE A 58 27.66 32.58 -10.55
CA ILE A 58 27.17 31.99 -11.82
C ILE A 58 27.68 30.56 -12.00
N VAL A 59 28.97 30.31 -11.77
CA VAL A 59 29.54 28.95 -11.85
C VAL A 59 28.87 28.02 -10.85
N PHE A 60 28.63 28.48 -9.62
CA PHE A 60 27.90 27.71 -8.60
C PHE A 60 26.48 27.39 -9.07
N VAL A 61 25.73 28.37 -9.59
CA VAL A 61 24.36 28.16 -10.09
C VAL A 61 24.34 27.20 -11.28
N ILE A 62 25.24 27.35 -12.26
CA ILE A 62 25.35 26.45 -13.41
C ILE A 62 25.73 25.04 -12.95
N SER A 63 26.69 24.89 -12.03
CA SER A 63 27.08 23.60 -11.45
C SER A 63 25.92 22.94 -10.69
N ARG A 64 25.15 23.71 -9.91
CA ARG A 64 23.95 23.21 -9.23
C ARG A 64 22.86 22.80 -10.22
N LEU A 65 22.61 23.57 -11.27
CA LEU A 65 21.65 23.24 -12.32
C LEU A 65 22.09 22.01 -13.11
N ALA A 66 23.36 21.92 -13.50
CA ALA A 66 23.92 20.75 -14.19
C ALA A 66 23.87 19.50 -13.31
N SER A 67 24.16 19.63 -12.02
CA SER A 67 24.02 18.54 -11.04
C SER A 67 22.57 18.10 -10.86
N LEU A 68 21.62 19.03 -10.83
CA LEU A 68 20.19 18.75 -10.75
C LEU A 68 19.65 18.07 -12.02
N ILE A 69 20.10 18.50 -13.20
CA ILE A 69 19.75 17.88 -14.48
C ILE A 69 20.36 16.49 -14.58
N SER A 70 21.65 16.34 -14.26
CA SER A 70 22.36 15.06 -14.28
C SER A 70 21.73 14.04 -13.33
N SER A 71 21.38 14.45 -12.11
CA SER A 71 20.67 13.57 -11.16
C SER A 71 19.28 13.19 -11.64
N HIS A 72 18.52 14.12 -12.23
CA HIS A 72 17.23 13.81 -12.84
C HIS A 72 17.34 12.82 -14.00
N VAL A 73 18.38 12.93 -14.83
CA VAL A 73 18.63 12.01 -15.94
C VAL A 73 19.05 10.64 -15.43
N ALA A 74 19.95 10.58 -14.44
CA ALA A 74 20.43 9.33 -13.85
C ALA A 74 19.31 8.53 -13.17
N GLU A 75 18.35 9.21 -12.55
CA GLU A 75 17.21 8.60 -11.88
C GLU A 75 15.97 8.45 -12.80
N ARG A 76 16.08 8.71 -14.11
CA ARG A 76 14.96 8.56 -15.04
C ARG A 76 14.59 7.08 -15.17
N GLY A 77 13.31 6.77 -15.00
CA GLY A 77 12.81 5.42 -15.20
C GLY A 77 13.07 4.93 -16.63
N VAL A 78 13.28 3.63 -16.80
CA VAL A 78 13.48 3.00 -18.09
C VAL A 78 12.12 2.59 -18.67
N SER A 79 11.96 2.64 -19.99
CA SER A 79 10.75 2.10 -20.62
C SER A 79 10.95 0.61 -20.84
N ILE A 80 9.95 -0.19 -20.48
CA ILE A 80 9.91 -1.62 -20.74
C ILE A 80 8.64 -1.95 -21.52
N THR A 81 8.63 -3.12 -22.16
CA THR A 81 7.44 -3.66 -22.80
C THR A 81 7.23 -5.07 -22.28
N VAL A 82 6.06 -5.32 -21.69
CA VAL A 82 5.66 -6.64 -21.22
C VAL A 82 4.52 -7.10 -22.12
N PRO A 83 4.66 -8.23 -22.85
CA PRO A 83 3.61 -8.71 -23.73
C PRO A 83 2.32 -8.99 -22.93
N ALA A 84 1.20 -8.46 -23.41
CA ALA A 84 -0.10 -8.75 -22.84
C ALA A 84 -0.45 -10.24 -23.01
N PRO A 85 -0.94 -10.93 -21.98
CA PRO A 85 -1.35 -12.34 -22.10
C PRO A 85 -2.41 -12.55 -23.20
N VAL A 86 -2.40 -13.70 -23.84
CA VAL A 86 -3.41 -14.01 -24.88
C VAL A 86 -4.83 -14.03 -24.32
N GLN A 87 -4.98 -14.41 -23.05
CA GLN A 87 -6.27 -14.53 -22.36
C GLN A 87 -6.96 -13.17 -22.13
N VAL A 88 -6.24 -12.05 -22.22
CA VAL A 88 -6.83 -10.71 -22.11
C VAL A 88 -7.14 -10.06 -23.44
N GLN A 89 -6.76 -10.70 -24.55
CA GLN A 89 -7.00 -10.17 -25.88
C GLN A 89 -8.50 -10.18 -26.21
N PRO A 90 -9.01 -9.14 -26.89
CA PRO A 90 -10.39 -9.12 -27.36
C PRO A 90 -10.72 -10.37 -28.20
N GLY A 91 -11.86 -10.99 -27.92
CA GLY A 91 -12.32 -12.19 -28.65
C GLY A 91 -11.68 -13.51 -28.21
N TRP A 92 -10.79 -13.52 -27.21
CA TRP A 92 -10.30 -14.76 -26.65
C TRP A 92 -11.43 -15.52 -25.93
N ILE A 93 -11.52 -16.83 -26.20
CA ILE A 93 -12.50 -17.75 -25.63
C ILE A 93 -11.75 -18.92 -25.01
N GLY A 94 -12.01 -19.19 -23.73
CA GLY A 94 -11.47 -20.35 -23.02
C GLY A 94 -12.45 -21.51 -22.98
N LYS A 95 -11.99 -22.68 -22.53
CA LYS A 95 -12.88 -23.80 -22.20
C LYS A 95 -13.75 -23.41 -21.01
N ILE A 96 -15.07 -23.54 -21.12
CA ILE A 96 -16.00 -23.32 -20.01
C ILE A 96 -15.89 -24.49 -19.02
N LEU A 97 -15.75 -24.17 -17.74
CA LEU A 97 -15.82 -25.14 -16.65
C LEU A 97 -17.26 -25.26 -16.14
N ASP A 98 -17.77 -26.50 -16.06
CA ASP A 98 -19.13 -26.73 -15.55
C ASP A 98 -19.26 -26.40 -14.05
N LYS A 99 -18.19 -26.66 -13.29
CA LYS A 99 -18.06 -26.41 -11.86
C LYS A 99 -16.71 -25.73 -11.59
N PRO A 100 -16.59 -24.41 -11.85
CA PRO A 100 -15.34 -23.70 -11.70
C PRO A 100 -14.88 -23.71 -10.24
N HIS A 101 -13.69 -24.23 -9.98
CA HIS A 101 -13.09 -24.33 -8.66
C HIS A 101 -11.57 -24.32 -8.76
N VAL A 102 -10.88 -23.70 -7.79
CA VAL A 102 -9.41 -23.53 -7.84
C VAL A 102 -8.64 -24.83 -7.62
N ARG A 103 -9.29 -25.84 -7.04
CA ARG A 103 -8.73 -27.19 -6.85
C ARG A 103 -9.42 -28.17 -7.77
N ASP A 104 -8.60 -28.98 -8.43
CA ASP A 104 -9.00 -30.19 -9.13
C ASP A 104 -8.54 -31.41 -8.33
N SER A 105 -9.47 -32.27 -7.90
CA SER A 105 -9.15 -33.47 -7.13
C SER A 105 -8.27 -34.47 -7.88
N ALA A 106 -8.28 -34.44 -9.22
CA ALA A 106 -7.43 -35.29 -10.04
C ALA A 106 -5.97 -34.79 -10.10
N ARG A 107 -5.74 -33.51 -9.82
CA ARG A 107 -4.44 -32.82 -9.93
C ARG A 107 -4.23 -31.89 -8.74
N PRO A 108 -4.06 -32.43 -7.52
CA PRO A 108 -3.98 -31.64 -6.29
C PRO A 108 -2.77 -30.69 -6.24
N GLU A 109 -1.74 -30.94 -7.05
CA GLU A 109 -0.56 -30.10 -7.21
C GLU A 109 -0.81 -28.84 -8.04
N LYS A 110 -1.91 -28.77 -8.79
CA LYS A 110 -2.24 -27.65 -9.67
C LYS A 110 -3.27 -26.71 -9.03
N ILE A 111 -3.06 -25.42 -9.26
CA ILE A 111 -4.03 -24.35 -9.05
C ILE A 111 -4.72 -24.10 -10.39
N VAL A 112 -6.02 -24.33 -10.45
CA VAL A 112 -6.84 -24.05 -11.64
C VAL A 112 -7.22 -22.57 -11.64
N CYS A 113 -6.69 -21.81 -12.59
CA CYS A 113 -7.01 -20.41 -12.76
C CYS A 113 -8.15 -20.27 -13.76
N TYR A 114 -9.25 -19.63 -13.35
CA TYR A 114 -10.43 -19.46 -14.18
C TYR A 114 -11.03 -18.06 -14.01
N ASP A 115 -11.72 -17.59 -15.04
CA ASP A 115 -12.42 -16.32 -15.02
C ASP A 115 -13.75 -16.49 -14.27
N PRO A 116 -13.94 -15.86 -13.10
CA PRO A 116 -15.15 -16.06 -12.30
C PRO A 116 -16.41 -15.45 -12.93
N ALA A 117 -16.27 -14.55 -13.91
CA ALA A 117 -17.40 -13.97 -14.63
C ALA A 117 -17.91 -14.90 -15.74
N THR A 118 -17.02 -15.63 -16.42
CA THR A 118 -17.37 -16.44 -17.60
C THR A 118 -17.23 -17.95 -17.40
N ALA A 119 -16.56 -18.37 -16.33
CA ALA A 119 -16.08 -19.73 -16.08
C ALA A 119 -15.08 -20.27 -17.12
N TYR A 120 -14.44 -19.39 -17.90
CA TYR A 120 -13.36 -19.80 -18.79
C TYR A 120 -12.12 -20.22 -18.00
N LEU A 121 -11.60 -21.41 -18.31
CA LEU A 121 -10.28 -21.84 -17.89
C LEU A 121 -9.23 -20.91 -18.50
N ILE A 122 -8.44 -20.25 -17.65
CA ILE A 122 -7.39 -19.30 -18.03
C ILE A 122 -6.05 -20.04 -18.17
N ASP A 123 -5.66 -20.76 -17.13
CA ASP A 123 -4.38 -21.47 -17.02
C ASP A 123 -4.36 -22.46 -15.84
N GLU A 124 -3.29 -23.24 -15.73
CA GLU A 124 -3.04 -24.15 -14.61
C GLU A 124 -1.61 -24.01 -14.09
N ILE A 125 -1.46 -23.58 -12.85
CA ILE A 125 -0.16 -23.24 -12.26
C ILE A 125 0.20 -24.24 -11.17
N ASP A 126 1.47 -24.63 -11.08
CA ASP A 126 1.94 -25.48 -9.97
C ASP A 126 1.87 -24.73 -8.64
N ALA A 127 1.26 -25.37 -7.63
CA ALA A 127 1.32 -24.89 -6.26
C ALA A 127 2.75 -25.05 -5.71
N ASP A 128 3.31 -23.98 -5.16
CA ASP A 128 4.63 -24.00 -4.57
C ASP A 128 4.69 -24.95 -3.36
N THR A 129 5.65 -25.86 -3.39
CA THR A 129 5.96 -26.76 -2.27
C THR A 129 6.79 -26.03 -1.21
N PRO A 130 6.88 -26.54 0.03
CA PRO A 130 7.79 -26.00 1.05
C PRO A 130 9.24 -25.85 0.57
N ALA A 131 9.74 -26.80 -0.24
CA ALA A 131 11.09 -26.74 -0.80
C ALA A 131 11.24 -25.58 -1.82
N THR A 132 10.24 -25.40 -2.68
CA THR A 132 10.21 -24.29 -3.65
C THR A 132 10.14 -22.93 -2.93
N ILE A 133 9.36 -22.84 -1.86
CA ILE A 133 9.26 -21.63 -1.03
C ILE A 133 10.62 -21.30 -0.40
N ALA A 134 11.31 -22.29 0.17
CA ALA A 134 12.64 -22.10 0.75
C ALA A 134 13.68 -21.62 -0.28
N ASP A 135 13.68 -22.19 -1.50
CA ASP A 135 14.55 -21.75 -2.60
C ASP A 135 14.30 -20.29 -2.99
N LYS A 136 13.02 -19.89 -3.12
CA LYS A 136 12.64 -18.50 -3.40
C LYS A 136 13.12 -17.55 -2.29
N ILE A 137 12.96 -17.91 -1.03
CA ILE A 137 13.47 -17.11 0.10
C ILE A 137 15.00 -16.95 0.02
N SER A 138 15.72 -18.03 -0.31
CA SER A 138 17.18 -18.00 -0.49
C SER A 138 17.62 -17.05 -1.60
N LYS A 139 16.95 -17.07 -2.75
CA LYS A 139 17.20 -16.14 -3.87
C LYS A 139 16.97 -14.68 -3.47
N ALA A 140 15.86 -14.40 -2.78
CA ALA A 140 15.57 -13.06 -2.27
C ALA A 140 16.67 -12.58 -1.30
N LYS A 141 17.08 -13.45 -0.37
CA LYS A 141 18.17 -13.17 0.60
C LYS A 141 19.48 -12.85 -0.09
N ALA A 142 19.89 -13.63 -1.09
CA ALA A 142 21.11 -13.40 -1.86
C ALA A 142 21.10 -12.03 -2.57
N ALA A 143 19.99 -11.69 -3.24
CA ALA A 143 19.83 -10.41 -3.92
C ALA A 143 19.83 -9.21 -2.95
N GLN A 144 19.25 -9.40 -1.76
CA GLN A 144 19.08 -8.35 -0.75
C GLN A 144 20.40 -7.79 -0.25
N VAL A 145 21.44 -8.63 -0.09
CA VAL A 145 22.75 -8.21 0.44
C VAL A 145 23.31 -7.03 -0.34
N LYS A 146 23.28 -7.10 -1.67
CA LYS A 146 23.72 -6.01 -2.55
C LYS A 146 22.73 -4.84 -2.57
N TRP A 147 21.44 -5.12 -2.46
CA TRP A 147 20.41 -4.09 -2.51
C TRP A 147 20.36 -3.22 -1.26
N ALA A 148 20.72 -3.76 -0.10
CA ALA A 148 20.79 -3.02 1.17
C ALA A 148 21.70 -1.79 1.08
N THR A 149 22.77 -1.88 0.29
CA THR A 149 23.75 -0.79 0.09
C THR A 149 23.39 0.14 -1.08
N SER A 150 22.24 -0.05 -1.72
CA SER A 150 21.79 0.81 -2.82
C SER A 150 21.48 2.24 -2.33
N THR A 151 21.72 3.22 -3.18
CA THR A 151 21.40 4.63 -2.92
C THR A 151 19.91 4.90 -3.17
N PHE A 152 19.35 5.95 -2.55
CA PHE A 152 17.97 6.37 -2.83
C PHE A 152 17.73 6.70 -4.30
N ALA A 153 18.75 7.17 -5.02
CA ALA A 153 18.69 7.40 -6.47
C ALA A 153 18.42 6.10 -7.25
N GLN A 154 19.11 5.00 -6.91
CA GLN A 154 18.88 3.69 -7.51
C GLN A 154 17.48 3.15 -7.19
N ARG A 155 17.05 3.29 -5.93
CA ARG A 155 15.71 2.88 -5.47
C ARG A 155 14.60 3.67 -6.17
N ARG A 156 14.77 4.99 -6.32
CA ARG A 156 13.87 5.85 -7.11
C ARG A 156 13.82 5.46 -8.57
N LYS A 157 14.96 5.15 -9.19
CA LYS A 157 15.01 4.71 -10.60
C LYS A 157 14.17 3.45 -10.81
N ALA A 158 14.32 2.44 -9.95
CA ALA A 158 13.53 1.22 -10.00
C ALA A 158 12.02 1.51 -9.92
N LEU A 159 11.59 2.32 -8.95
CA LEU A 159 10.18 2.70 -8.82
C LEU A 159 9.67 3.56 -9.99
N ARG A 160 10.48 4.46 -10.54
CA ARG A 160 10.10 5.25 -11.73
C ARG A 160 9.95 4.38 -12.97
N THR A 161 10.75 3.34 -13.11
CA THR A 161 10.57 2.32 -14.16
C THR A 161 9.24 1.58 -13.98
N MET A 162 8.90 1.16 -12.75
CA MET A 162 7.59 0.57 -12.44
C MET A 162 6.44 1.53 -12.73
N GLN A 163 6.55 2.80 -12.33
CA GLN A 163 5.54 3.83 -12.60
C GLN A 163 5.31 4.06 -14.08
N LYS A 164 6.39 4.11 -14.88
CA LYS A 164 6.26 4.20 -16.33
C LYS A 164 5.49 3.02 -16.90
N TRP A 165 5.81 1.80 -16.47
CA TRP A 165 5.12 0.60 -16.91
C TRP A 165 3.64 0.62 -16.51
N VAL A 166 3.31 0.89 -15.24
CA VAL A 166 1.92 0.93 -14.77
C VAL A 166 1.07 1.95 -15.54
N VAL A 167 1.63 3.14 -15.81
CA VAL A 167 0.92 4.19 -16.56
C VAL A 167 0.76 3.83 -18.03
N HIS A 168 1.79 3.24 -18.66
CA HIS A 168 1.75 2.87 -20.07
C HIS A 168 0.84 1.66 -20.34
N ASP A 169 0.93 0.63 -19.51
CA ASP A 169 0.21 -0.64 -19.67
C ASP A 169 -1.07 -0.69 -18.82
N ALA A 170 -1.61 0.46 -18.42
CA ALA A 170 -2.77 0.57 -17.52
C ALA A 170 -3.97 -0.27 -18.01
N GLU A 171 -4.28 -0.26 -19.30
CA GLU A 171 -5.35 -1.07 -19.88
C GLU A 171 -5.08 -2.58 -19.72
N THR A 172 -3.87 -3.03 -20.07
CA THR A 172 -3.49 -4.44 -19.93
C THR A 172 -3.56 -4.89 -18.48
N ILE A 173 -3.08 -4.08 -17.54
CA ILE A 173 -3.14 -4.37 -16.11
C ILE A 173 -4.60 -4.51 -15.65
N ALA A 174 -5.48 -3.58 -16.07
CA ALA A 174 -6.89 -3.65 -15.75
C ALA A 174 -7.56 -4.90 -16.32
N ARG A 175 -7.24 -5.28 -17.57
CA ARG A 175 -7.77 -6.51 -18.19
C ARG A 175 -7.29 -7.78 -17.49
N VAL A 176 -6.02 -7.84 -17.11
CA VAL A 176 -5.45 -8.98 -16.37
C VAL A 176 -6.13 -9.10 -15.00
N ALA A 177 -6.24 -8.00 -14.25
CA ALA A 177 -6.93 -8.00 -12.96
C ALA A 177 -8.41 -8.38 -13.11
N ALA A 178 -9.12 -7.82 -14.10
CA ALA A 178 -10.53 -8.11 -14.35
C ALA A 178 -10.77 -9.57 -14.74
N ARG A 179 -9.93 -10.14 -15.60
CA ARG A 179 -10.04 -11.54 -16.04
C ARG A 179 -9.94 -12.52 -14.88
N ASP A 180 -9.04 -12.27 -13.93
CA ASP A 180 -8.80 -13.18 -12.80
C ASP A 180 -9.75 -12.96 -11.62
N THR A 181 -10.37 -11.77 -11.52
CA THR A 181 -11.20 -11.39 -10.37
C THR A 181 -12.67 -11.19 -10.65
N GLY A 182 -13.05 -11.08 -11.93
CA GLY A 182 -14.42 -10.81 -12.36
C GLY A 182 -14.85 -9.34 -12.23
N LYS A 183 -13.99 -8.44 -11.75
CA LYS A 183 -14.31 -7.01 -11.58
C LYS A 183 -14.44 -6.27 -12.91
N THR A 184 -15.04 -5.08 -12.85
CA THR A 184 -15.11 -4.18 -14.02
C THR A 184 -13.81 -3.41 -14.23
N ALA A 185 -13.59 -2.88 -15.44
CA ALA A 185 -12.49 -1.98 -15.74
C ALA A 185 -12.44 -0.74 -14.84
N ILE A 186 -13.60 -0.17 -14.54
CA ILE A 186 -13.69 1.04 -13.72
C ILE A 186 -13.31 0.70 -12.27
N ASP A 187 -13.77 -0.44 -11.76
CA ASP A 187 -13.37 -0.90 -10.42
C ASP A 187 -11.87 -1.20 -10.36
N ALA A 188 -11.28 -1.75 -11.44
CA ALA A 188 -9.84 -1.92 -11.57
C ALA A 188 -9.13 -0.55 -11.62
N ALA A 189 -9.65 0.43 -12.34
CA ALA A 189 -9.04 1.76 -12.40
C ALA A 189 -8.97 2.43 -11.02
N PHE A 190 -10.07 2.42 -10.25
CA PHE A 190 -10.12 3.03 -8.93
C PHE A 190 -9.30 2.28 -7.90
N GLY A 191 -9.49 0.96 -7.78
CA GLY A 191 -8.85 0.17 -6.72
C GLY A 191 -7.42 -0.27 -7.04
N GLU A 192 -7.14 -0.63 -8.29
CA GLU A 192 -5.84 -1.18 -8.70
C GLU A 192 -4.88 -0.08 -9.15
N LEU A 193 -5.26 0.66 -10.19
CA LEU A 193 -4.36 1.55 -10.92
C LEU A 193 -4.11 2.86 -10.18
N LEU A 194 -5.16 3.59 -9.83
CA LEU A 194 -5.03 4.90 -9.17
C LEU A 194 -4.30 4.78 -7.83
N THR A 195 -4.65 3.78 -7.02
CA THR A 195 -4.00 3.52 -5.74
C THR A 195 -2.51 3.17 -5.91
N THR A 196 -2.17 2.31 -6.88
CA THR A 196 -0.78 1.93 -7.16
C THR A 196 0.04 3.12 -7.67
N CYS A 197 -0.51 3.90 -8.59
CA CYS A 197 0.11 5.12 -9.10
C CYS A 197 0.34 6.15 -7.99
N SER A 198 -0.65 6.33 -7.11
CA SER A 198 -0.53 7.21 -5.94
C SER A 198 0.61 6.74 -5.01
N LYS A 199 0.71 5.43 -4.75
CA LYS A 199 1.75 4.87 -3.88
C LYS A 199 3.14 5.08 -4.47
N LEU A 200 3.31 4.78 -5.75
CA LEU A 200 4.55 5.04 -6.49
C LEU A 200 4.94 6.52 -6.41
N ALA A 201 4.01 7.43 -6.75
CA ALA A 201 4.26 8.86 -6.76
C ALA A 201 4.66 9.38 -5.37
N TRP A 202 3.95 8.95 -4.33
CA TRP A 202 4.25 9.34 -2.96
C TRP A 202 5.61 8.78 -2.50
N THR A 203 5.88 7.50 -2.69
CA THR A 203 7.15 6.88 -2.26
C THR A 203 8.35 7.47 -3.01
N ILE A 204 8.25 7.69 -4.32
CA ILE A 204 9.32 8.33 -5.12
C ILE A 204 9.62 9.74 -4.60
N SER A 205 8.59 10.50 -4.23
CA SER A 205 8.75 11.92 -3.86
C SER A 205 9.10 12.14 -2.38
N LYS A 206 8.59 11.31 -1.46
CA LYS A 206 8.71 11.51 0.00
C LYS A 206 9.52 10.44 0.71
N GLY A 207 9.72 9.26 0.12
CA GLY A 207 10.29 8.12 0.82
C GLY A 207 11.69 8.36 1.38
N GLU A 208 12.58 9.05 0.64
CA GLU A 208 13.93 9.35 1.14
C GLU A 208 13.88 10.24 2.38
N LYS A 209 12.98 11.24 2.41
CA LYS A 209 12.82 12.11 3.58
C LYS A 209 12.35 11.31 4.80
N VAL A 210 11.46 10.35 4.61
CA VAL A 210 10.94 9.48 5.68
C VAL A 210 12.03 8.56 6.23
N LEU A 211 12.93 8.06 5.37
CA LEU A 211 13.98 7.10 5.75
C LEU A 211 15.32 7.77 6.09
N ALA A 212 15.40 9.10 6.05
CA ALA A 212 16.61 9.83 6.38
C ALA A 212 16.97 9.66 7.86
N THR A 213 18.27 9.70 8.17
CA THR A 213 18.75 9.69 9.55
C THR A 213 18.20 10.90 10.31
N GLU A 214 17.63 10.63 11.49
CA GLU A 214 17.11 11.66 12.38
C GLU A 214 18.09 11.95 13.52
N THR A 215 18.50 13.20 13.71
CA THR A 215 19.22 13.62 14.92
C THR A 215 18.21 13.93 16.03
N ARG A 216 18.38 13.34 17.21
CA ARG A 216 17.50 13.56 18.37
C ARG A 216 18.16 14.47 19.42
N PRO A 217 17.38 15.28 20.15
CA PRO A 217 17.92 16.17 21.16
C PRO A 217 18.55 15.40 22.32
N ASN A 218 19.59 15.99 22.91
CA ASN A 218 20.29 15.45 24.07
C ASN A 218 19.91 16.20 25.35
N ASN A 219 20.15 15.57 26.49
CA ASN A 219 20.12 16.25 27.78
C ASN A 219 21.52 16.81 28.16
N LEU A 220 21.58 17.55 29.27
CA LEU A 220 22.81 18.15 29.80
C LEU A 220 23.95 17.13 29.97
N LEU A 221 23.64 15.94 30.49
CA LEU A 221 24.63 14.89 30.71
C LEU A 221 25.20 14.32 29.39
N LEU A 222 24.46 14.44 28.30
CA LEU A 222 24.80 13.92 26.97
C LEU A 222 25.15 15.01 25.96
N MET A 223 25.42 16.25 26.39
CA MET A 223 25.73 17.36 25.48
C MET A 223 26.97 17.10 24.59
N HIS A 224 27.88 16.28 25.09
CA HIS A 224 29.11 15.86 24.39
C HIS A 224 28.86 14.72 23.38
N LYS A 225 27.63 14.23 23.23
CA LYS A 225 27.24 13.20 22.26
C LYS A 225 26.50 13.81 21.06
N ILE A 226 26.40 13.02 20.00
CA ILE A 226 25.40 13.14 18.93
C ILE A 226 24.59 11.84 18.97
N CYS A 227 23.26 11.96 19.05
CA CYS A 227 22.34 10.84 19.11
C CYS A 227 21.49 10.84 17.84
N GLU A 228 21.61 9.78 17.05
CA GLU A 228 20.95 9.63 15.76
C GLU A 228 20.07 8.37 15.76
N VAL A 229 18.99 8.40 14.99
CA VAL A 229 18.21 7.21 14.63
C VAL A 229 18.36 6.95 13.15
N HIS A 230 18.84 5.76 12.85
CA HIS A 230 19.07 5.27 11.50
C HIS A 230 17.96 4.27 11.16
N HIS A 231 17.41 4.37 9.95
CA HIS A 231 16.39 3.45 9.44
C HIS A 231 17.04 2.44 8.50
N VAL A 232 17.39 1.27 9.03
CA VAL A 232 18.11 0.22 8.31
C VAL A 232 17.11 -0.78 7.74
N PRO A 233 17.25 -1.26 6.48
CA PRO A 233 16.37 -2.31 5.96
C PRO A 233 16.37 -3.54 6.87
N MET A 234 15.21 -4.18 6.99
CA MET A 234 15.03 -5.41 7.79
C MET A 234 15.68 -6.64 7.15
N GLY A 235 15.86 -6.68 5.83
CA GLY A 235 16.37 -7.83 5.12
C GLY A 235 15.36 -8.38 4.12
N VAL A 236 15.01 -9.66 4.24
CA VAL A 236 13.92 -10.27 3.46
C VAL A 236 12.61 -10.08 4.22
N VAL A 237 11.62 -9.47 3.58
CA VAL A 237 10.26 -9.33 4.14
C VAL A 237 9.26 -10.14 3.33
N ALA A 238 8.13 -10.49 3.93
CA ALA A 238 7.06 -11.20 3.25
C ALA A 238 5.78 -10.37 3.22
N ALA A 239 5.03 -10.48 2.12
CA ALA A 239 3.66 -9.96 2.03
C ALA A 239 2.72 -11.09 1.63
N CYS A 240 1.78 -11.44 2.50
CA CYS A 240 0.71 -12.39 2.23
C CYS A 240 -0.55 -11.60 1.86
N VAL A 241 -0.98 -11.71 0.61
CA VAL A 241 -1.90 -10.74 0.01
C VAL A 241 -3.18 -11.39 -0.53
N SER A 242 -4.31 -10.73 -0.33
CA SER A 242 -5.64 -11.17 -0.77
C SER A 242 -5.90 -10.91 -2.25
N TRP A 243 -6.99 -11.50 -2.76
CA TRP A 243 -7.36 -11.52 -4.18
C TRP A 243 -8.17 -10.31 -4.66
N ASN A 244 -8.76 -9.53 -3.76
CA ASN A 244 -9.76 -8.53 -4.12
C ASN A 244 -9.21 -7.36 -4.95
N TYR A 245 -7.93 -7.00 -4.77
CA TYR A 245 -7.19 -6.07 -5.62
C TYR A 245 -5.87 -6.69 -6.10
N SER A 246 -5.98 -7.71 -6.96
CA SER A 246 -4.87 -8.56 -7.44
C SER A 246 -3.60 -7.83 -7.87
N ALA A 247 -3.70 -6.66 -8.50
CA ALA A 247 -2.52 -5.91 -8.95
C ALA A 247 -1.95 -5.06 -7.82
N HIS A 248 -2.78 -4.24 -7.18
CA HIS A 248 -2.35 -3.34 -6.13
C HIS A 248 -1.85 -4.07 -4.89
N ASN A 249 -2.53 -5.15 -4.50
CA ASN A 249 -2.13 -5.95 -3.34
C ASN A 249 -0.76 -6.62 -3.58
N VAL A 250 -0.40 -6.95 -4.82
CA VAL A 250 0.94 -7.47 -5.16
C VAL A 250 1.97 -6.35 -5.26
N ILE A 251 1.69 -5.30 -6.03
CA ILE A 251 2.65 -4.23 -6.36
C ILE A 251 2.88 -3.31 -5.16
N GLY A 252 1.86 -3.05 -4.35
CA GLY A 252 1.89 -2.13 -3.21
C GLY A 252 2.98 -2.44 -2.17
N PRO A 253 3.03 -3.68 -1.63
CA PRO A 253 4.09 -4.11 -0.72
C PRO A 253 5.48 -4.11 -1.35
N ILE A 254 5.59 -4.42 -2.65
CA ILE A 254 6.85 -4.37 -3.39
C ILE A 254 7.41 -2.95 -3.40
N ILE A 255 6.58 -1.95 -3.70
CA ILE A 255 6.99 -0.54 -3.75
C ILE A 255 7.66 -0.12 -2.44
N ALA A 256 7.01 -0.40 -1.30
CA ALA A 256 7.53 -0.03 0.01
C ALA A 256 8.81 -0.81 0.37
N SER A 257 8.84 -2.11 0.10
CA SER A 257 9.96 -3.00 0.44
C SER A 257 11.23 -2.66 -0.34
N ILE A 258 11.10 -2.53 -1.66
CA ILE A 258 12.22 -2.19 -2.54
C ILE A 258 12.79 -0.81 -2.19
N PHE A 259 11.91 0.16 -1.87
CA PHE A 259 12.37 1.49 -1.49
C PHE A 259 13.05 1.54 -0.11
N ALA A 260 12.57 0.75 0.85
CA ALA A 260 13.21 0.61 2.16
C ALA A 260 14.58 -0.09 2.09
N GLY A 261 14.88 -0.80 1.00
CA GLY A 261 16.13 -1.55 0.81
C GLY A 261 16.02 -3.04 1.15
N ASN A 262 14.79 -3.55 1.22
CA ASN A 262 14.48 -4.96 1.45
C ASN A 262 14.33 -5.70 0.11
N SER A 263 14.54 -7.02 0.14
CA SER A 263 13.93 -7.92 -0.84
C SER A 263 12.59 -8.42 -0.30
N ILE A 264 11.70 -8.89 -1.17
CA ILE A 264 10.35 -9.30 -0.78
C ILE A 264 9.94 -10.64 -1.40
N VAL A 265 9.29 -11.47 -0.58
CA VAL A 265 8.53 -12.65 -1.03
C VAL A 265 7.04 -12.34 -0.91
N VAL A 266 6.33 -12.25 -2.04
CA VAL A 266 4.89 -12.01 -2.08
C VAL A 266 4.17 -13.34 -2.19
N LYS A 267 3.40 -13.73 -1.16
CA LYS A 267 2.47 -14.86 -1.24
C LYS A 267 1.11 -14.34 -1.70
N ALA A 268 0.76 -14.63 -2.96
CA ALA A 268 -0.55 -14.29 -3.49
C ALA A 268 -1.60 -15.34 -3.12
N SER A 269 -2.88 -14.95 -3.16
CA SER A 269 -3.98 -15.91 -3.10
C SER A 269 -3.98 -16.78 -4.35
N GLU A 270 -4.24 -18.07 -4.15
CA GLU A 270 -4.49 -19.08 -5.18
C GLU A 270 -5.61 -18.67 -6.16
N LEU A 271 -6.57 -17.84 -5.71
CA LEU A 271 -7.67 -17.34 -6.54
C LEU A 271 -7.22 -16.35 -7.61
N VAL A 272 -6.01 -15.79 -7.48
CA VAL A 272 -5.45 -14.82 -8.43
C VAL A 272 -4.01 -15.17 -8.82
N ALA A 273 -3.67 -16.45 -8.81
CA ALA A 273 -2.32 -16.93 -9.07
C ALA A 273 -1.82 -16.56 -10.48
N TRP A 274 -2.72 -16.54 -11.47
CA TRP A 274 -2.38 -16.21 -12.85
C TRP A 274 -2.02 -14.73 -13.02
N SER A 275 -2.87 -13.82 -12.54
CA SER A 275 -2.60 -12.38 -12.61
C SER A 275 -1.37 -12.00 -11.79
N ALA A 276 -1.18 -12.60 -10.60
CA ALA A 276 0.01 -12.38 -9.77
C ALA A 276 1.30 -12.78 -10.50
N THR A 277 1.29 -13.88 -11.25
CA THR A 277 2.44 -14.33 -12.06
C THR A 277 2.80 -13.28 -13.12
N TYR A 278 1.81 -12.74 -13.82
CA TYR A 278 2.03 -11.66 -14.79
C TYR A 278 2.60 -10.39 -14.14
N PHE A 279 2.02 -9.93 -13.03
CA PHE A 279 2.49 -8.71 -12.36
C PHE A 279 3.91 -8.85 -11.82
N ILE A 280 4.23 -9.98 -11.19
CA ILE A 280 5.59 -10.23 -10.67
C ILE A 280 6.59 -10.32 -11.82
N HIS A 281 6.23 -10.98 -12.93
CA HIS A 281 7.07 -11.00 -14.11
C HIS A 281 7.39 -9.59 -14.61
N ALA A 282 6.37 -8.73 -14.76
CA ALA A 282 6.54 -7.35 -15.20
C ALA A 282 7.44 -6.53 -14.25
N ILE A 283 7.25 -6.66 -12.94
CA ILE A 283 8.09 -6.00 -11.93
C ILE A 283 9.54 -6.48 -12.02
N ARG A 284 9.79 -7.77 -12.22
CA ARG A 284 11.15 -8.32 -12.40
C ARG A 284 11.81 -7.78 -13.67
N GLN A 285 11.04 -7.55 -14.75
CA GLN A 285 11.53 -6.83 -15.94
C GLN A 285 11.87 -5.36 -15.62
N CYS A 286 11.05 -4.66 -14.84
CA CYS A 286 11.36 -3.29 -14.39
C CYS A 286 12.68 -3.23 -13.59
N LEU A 287 12.89 -4.18 -12.69
CA LEU A 287 14.11 -4.27 -11.88
C LEU A 287 15.33 -4.52 -12.77
N SER A 288 15.25 -5.51 -13.66
CA SER A 288 16.33 -5.86 -14.59
C SER A 288 16.70 -4.67 -15.48
N ALA A 289 15.72 -4.00 -16.08
CA ALA A 289 15.92 -2.82 -16.90
C ALA A 289 16.51 -1.63 -16.12
N SER A 290 16.32 -1.59 -14.79
CA SER A 290 16.90 -0.58 -13.91
C SER A 290 18.32 -0.92 -13.43
N GLY A 291 18.87 -2.07 -13.82
CA GLY A 291 20.17 -2.58 -13.36
C GLY A 291 20.12 -3.22 -11.96
N CYS A 292 18.93 -3.58 -11.49
CA CYS A 292 18.69 -4.25 -10.22
C CYS A 292 18.56 -5.77 -10.44
N ASP A 293 18.84 -6.54 -9.40
CA ASP A 293 18.64 -7.99 -9.42
C ASP A 293 17.13 -8.31 -9.42
N PRO A 294 16.59 -9.03 -10.42
CA PRO A 294 15.18 -9.42 -10.43
C PRO A 294 14.80 -10.36 -9.28
N GLU A 295 15.76 -11.07 -8.68
CA GLU A 295 15.50 -11.98 -7.57
C GLU A 295 15.12 -11.24 -6.27
N LEU A 296 15.21 -9.90 -6.23
CA LEU A 296 14.69 -9.08 -5.13
C LEU A 296 13.18 -9.27 -4.88
N VAL A 297 12.45 -9.77 -5.88
CA VAL A 297 11.01 -10.01 -5.80
C VAL A 297 10.70 -11.45 -6.19
N GLN A 298 10.10 -12.18 -5.27
CA GLN A 298 9.63 -13.55 -5.47
C GLN A 298 8.11 -13.62 -5.33
N LEU A 299 7.50 -14.54 -6.09
CA LEU A 299 6.10 -14.90 -5.96
C LEU A 299 6.00 -16.28 -5.30
N VAL A 300 5.14 -16.41 -4.31
CA VAL A 300 4.68 -17.69 -3.78
C VAL A 300 3.18 -17.84 -4.05
N THR A 301 2.79 -18.96 -4.65
CA THR A 301 1.38 -19.37 -4.80
C THR A 301 1.28 -20.80 -4.32
N CYS A 302 0.77 -20.99 -3.11
CA CYS A 302 0.78 -22.27 -2.44
C CYS A 302 -0.55 -22.55 -1.73
N TRP A 303 -0.77 -23.82 -1.42
CA TRP A 303 -1.85 -24.25 -0.53
C TRP A 303 -1.56 -23.90 0.94
N PRO A 304 -2.58 -23.87 1.80
CA PRO A 304 -2.42 -23.47 3.20
C PRO A 304 -1.40 -24.31 4.01
N ASP A 305 -1.29 -25.60 3.71
CA ASP A 305 -0.34 -26.54 4.32
C ASP A 305 1.12 -26.22 4.01
N ALA A 306 1.41 -25.65 2.83
CA ALA A 306 2.75 -25.20 2.46
C ALA A 306 3.08 -23.78 2.95
N ALA A 307 2.09 -22.97 3.36
CA ALA A 307 2.29 -21.56 3.72
C ALA A 307 3.18 -21.36 4.96
N GLU A 308 3.23 -22.35 5.86
CA GLU A 308 4.10 -22.29 7.05
C GLU A 308 5.59 -22.22 6.69
N ALA A 309 5.99 -22.78 5.55
CA ALA A 309 7.37 -22.68 5.06
C ALA A 309 7.81 -21.22 4.83
N LEU A 310 6.87 -20.31 4.58
CA LEU A 310 7.12 -18.87 4.51
C LEU A 310 6.97 -18.20 5.88
N THR A 311 5.84 -18.41 6.56
CA THR A 311 5.50 -17.66 7.78
C THR A 311 6.31 -18.06 9.01
N GLN A 312 6.96 -19.22 8.98
CA GLN A 312 7.83 -19.75 10.05
C GLN A 312 9.31 -19.76 9.65
N SER A 313 9.68 -19.08 8.56
CA SER A 313 11.08 -19.06 8.10
C SER A 313 11.92 -18.09 8.92
N GLU A 314 13.04 -18.56 9.46
CA GLU A 314 14.05 -17.75 10.16
C GLU A 314 14.67 -16.64 9.30
N HIS A 315 14.45 -16.67 7.98
CA HIS A 315 14.99 -15.67 7.05
C HIS A 315 14.01 -14.54 6.76
N ILE A 316 12.76 -14.61 7.21
CA ILE A 316 11.76 -13.55 7.05
C ILE A 316 11.78 -12.63 8.27
N ALA A 317 12.18 -11.38 8.04
CA ALA A 317 12.34 -10.38 9.09
C ALA A 317 11.06 -9.60 9.42
N HIS A 318 10.05 -9.64 8.54
CA HIS A 318 8.73 -9.03 8.76
C HIS A 318 7.67 -9.67 7.86
N ILE A 319 6.44 -9.78 8.34
CA ILE A 319 5.30 -10.24 7.56
C ILE A 319 4.23 -9.14 7.53
N THR A 320 3.85 -8.69 6.33
CA THR A 320 2.60 -7.95 6.12
C THR A 320 1.53 -8.93 5.66
N PHE A 321 0.41 -9.02 6.37
CA PHE A 321 -0.72 -9.87 6.00
C PHE A 321 -1.97 -9.02 5.75
N ILE A 322 -2.60 -9.26 4.60
CA ILE A 322 -3.82 -8.60 4.12
C ILE A 322 -4.83 -9.72 3.82
N GLY A 323 -5.93 -9.79 4.57
CA GLY A 323 -6.94 -10.83 4.36
C GLY A 323 -7.94 -11.01 5.50
N SER A 324 -8.53 -12.20 5.63
CA SER A 324 -9.56 -12.43 6.66
C SER A 324 -8.99 -12.52 8.08
N GLU A 325 -9.82 -12.17 9.09
CA GLU A 325 -9.45 -12.25 10.50
C GLU A 325 -8.96 -13.64 10.91
N GLN A 326 -9.65 -14.69 10.45
CA GLN A 326 -9.33 -16.07 10.78
C GLN A 326 -7.93 -16.45 10.33
N ILE A 327 -7.58 -16.14 9.08
CA ILE A 327 -6.26 -16.48 8.53
C ILE A 327 -5.18 -15.58 9.13
N GLY A 328 -5.46 -14.30 9.37
CA GLY A 328 -4.51 -13.39 10.02
C GLY A 328 -4.07 -13.88 11.40
N ARG A 329 -4.98 -14.48 12.17
CA ARG A 329 -4.65 -15.12 13.46
C ARG A 329 -3.72 -16.32 13.31
N LEU A 330 -3.92 -17.13 12.27
CA LEU A 330 -3.03 -18.26 11.98
C LEU A 330 -1.64 -17.78 11.59
N VAL A 331 -1.55 -16.76 10.73
CA VAL A 331 -0.26 -16.16 10.33
C VAL A 331 0.46 -15.55 11.52
N ALA A 332 -0.24 -14.77 12.37
CA ALA A 332 0.35 -14.20 13.57
C ALA A 332 0.86 -15.27 14.54
N LYS A 333 0.12 -16.38 14.70
CA LYS A 333 0.55 -17.53 15.51
C LYS A 333 1.76 -18.23 14.90
N ALA A 334 1.80 -18.42 13.59
CA ALA A 334 2.94 -19.07 12.92
C ALA A 334 4.22 -18.22 13.06
N ALA A 335 4.10 -16.90 12.92
CA ALA A 335 5.21 -15.96 13.04
C ALA A 335 5.89 -15.96 14.42
N THR A 336 5.22 -16.43 15.49
CA THR A 336 5.84 -16.47 16.84
C THR A 336 6.99 -17.47 16.94
N LYS A 337 7.09 -18.43 16.02
CA LYS A 337 8.20 -19.40 16.01
C LYS A 337 9.56 -18.71 15.93
N GLU A 338 9.65 -17.69 15.08
CA GLU A 338 10.88 -16.90 14.83
C GLU A 338 10.81 -15.49 15.42
N LEU A 339 9.75 -15.21 16.20
CA LEU A 339 9.43 -13.88 16.73
C LEU A 339 9.33 -12.80 15.63
N THR A 340 8.92 -13.20 14.42
CA THR A 340 8.82 -12.30 13.28
C THR A 340 7.69 -11.28 13.53
N PRO A 341 7.97 -9.96 13.45
CA PRO A 341 6.93 -8.94 13.58
C PRO A 341 5.94 -9.05 12.42
N VAL A 342 4.65 -8.87 12.74
CA VAL A 342 3.56 -8.97 11.77
C VAL A 342 2.78 -7.66 11.73
N THR A 343 2.46 -7.17 10.53
CA THR A 343 1.43 -6.14 10.33
C THR A 343 0.19 -6.83 9.76
N LEU A 344 -0.94 -6.68 10.45
CA LEU A 344 -2.21 -7.29 10.07
C LEU A 344 -3.18 -6.21 9.59
N GLU A 345 -3.61 -6.30 8.35
CA GLU A 345 -4.83 -5.66 7.88
C GLU A 345 -5.87 -6.73 7.59
N LEU A 346 -6.96 -6.67 8.34
CA LEU A 346 -8.00 -7.69 8.36
C LEU A 346 -9.35 -7.09 7.97
N GLY A 347 -10.35 -7.95 7.84
CA GLY A 347 -11.70 -7.58 7.40
C GLY A 347 -12.33 -6.38 8.08
N GLY A 348 -13.32 -5.81 7.40
CA GLY A 348 -14.08 -4.64 7.79
C GLY A 348 -15.57 -4.93 7.95
N LYS A 349 -16.26 -4.00 8.60
CA LYS A 349 -17.73 -3.90 8.57
C LYS A 349 -18.09 -2.43 8.62
N ASP A 350 -17.51 -1.70 7.66
CA ASP A 350 -17.33 -0.26 7.76
C ASP A 350 -18.68 0.46 7.85
N PRO A 351 -18.87 1.31 8.88
CA PRO A 351 -20.06 2.12 9.01
C PRO A 351 -19.97 3.40 8.18
N ALA A 352 -21.11 3.84 7.66
CA ALA A 352 -21.34 5.19 7.20
C ALA A 352 -22.46 5.81 8.02
N ILE A 353 -22.17 6.86 8.80
CA ILE A 353 -23.18 7.61 9.54
C ILE A 353 -23.72 8.73 8.62
N LEU A 354 -25.00 8.69 8.29
CA LEU A 354 -25.69 9.70 7.50
C LEU A 354 -26.56 10.55 8.44
N LEU A 355 -26.14 11.79 8.66
CA LEU A 355 -26.86 12.76 9.49
C LEU A 355 -28.11 13.29 8.79
N GLU A 356 -29.03 13.87 9.56
CA GLU A 356 -30.29 14.47 9.07
C GLU A 356 -30.05 15.50 7.95
N ASP A 357 -28.92 16.22 8.01
CA ASP A 357 -28.53 17.25 7.04
C ASP A 357 -27.65 16.73 5.89
N ALA A 358 -27.50 15.41 5.73
CA ALA A 358 -26.75 14.81 4.63
C ALA A 358 -27.45 15.04 3.27
N ASP A 359 -26.72 15.57 2.29
CA ASP A 359 -27.24 15.72 0.92
C ASP A 359 -27.27 14.37 0.19
N LEU A 360 -28.36 13.65 0.38
CA LEU A 360 -28.56 12.32 -0.21
C LEU A 360 -28.52 12.29 -1.73
N ASN A 361 -28.90 13.39 -2.41
CA ASN A 361 -28.88 13.44 -3.86
C ASN A 361 -27.45 13.61 -4.38
N TYR A 362 -26.70 14.50 -3.74
CA TYR A 362 -25.29 14.74 -4.08
C TYR A 362 -24.45 13.46 -3.86
N PHE A 363 -24.62 12.80 -2.71
CA PHE A 363 -23.83 11.61 -2.36
C PHE A 363 -24.39 10.28 -2.91
N ALA A 364 -25.51 10.28 -3.64
CA ALA A 364 -26.14 9.06 -4.15
C ALA A 364 -25.16 8.16 -4.91
N SER A 365 -24.33 8.73 -5.80
CA SER A 365 -23.33 7.98 -6.57
C SER A 365 -22.22 7.42 -5.68
N THR A 366 -21.83 8.17 -4.64
CA THR A 366 -20.84 7.75 -3.64
C THR A 366 -21.36 6.54 -2.87
N PHE A 367 -22.61 6.55 -2.42
CA PHE A 367 -23.24 5.41 -1.73
C PHE A 367 -23.31 4.15 -2.62
N MET A 368 -23.60 4.34 -3.91
CA MET A 368 -23.60 3.21 -4.85
C MET A 368 -22.19 2.63 -5.00
N ARG A 369 -21.15 3.46 -5.17
CA ARG A 369 -19.79 2.93 -5.34
C ARG A 369 -19.21 2.34 -4.07
N SER A 370 -19.50 2.92 -2.91
CA SER A 370 -19.00 2.40 -1.65
C SER A 370 -19.49 1.01 -1.30
N CYS A 371 -20.69 0.64 -1.76
CA CYS A 371 -21.30 -0.67 -1.51
C CYS A 371 -21.06 -1.66 -2.66
N PHE A 372 -21.13 -1.22 -3.93
CA PHE A 372 -21.16 -2.14 -5.08
C PHE A 372 -19.85 -2.24 -5.88
N GLN A 373 -18.85 -1.41 -5.62
CA GLN A 373 -17.54 -1.51 -6.29
C GLN A 373 -16.94 -2.91 -6.08
N GLY A 374 -16.54 -3.57 -7.18
CA GLY A 374 -16.01 -4.94 -7.12
C GLY A 374 -17.02 -5.96 -6.58
N ALA A 375 -18.32 -5.72 -6.79
CA ALA A 375 -19.42 -6.50 -6.19
C ALA A 375 -19.36 -6.52 -4.65
N GLY A 376 -18.93 -5.42 -4.02
CA GLY A 376 -18.83 -5.29 -2.56
C GLY A 376 -17.62 -6.01 -1.94
N GLN A 377 -16.72 -6.56 -2.76
CA GLN A 377 -15.50 -7.24 -2.31
C GLN A 377 -14.39 -6.24 -1.99
N ASN A 378 -14.65 -5.34 -1.04
CA ASN A 378 -13.75 -4.26 -0.66
C ASN A 378 -13.72 -4.12 0.87
N CYS A 379 -12.54 -4.24 1.49
CA CYS A 379 -12.42 -4.22 2.95
C CYS A 379 -12.86 -2.88 3.57
N ILE A 380 -12.66 -1.78 2.84
CA ILE A 380 -13.11 -0.44 3.20
C ILE A 380 -14.41 -0.01 2.50
N GLY A 381 -15.13 -0.97 1.91
CA GLY A 381 -16.46 -0.75 1.36
C GLY A 381 -17.47 -0.53 2.48
N ILE A 382 -18.43 0.37 2.27
CA ILE A 382 -19.47 0.62 3.27
C ILE A 382 -20.43 -0.58 3.29
N GLU A 383 -20.47 -1.29 4.43
CA GLU A 383 -21.39 -2.41 4.64
C GLU A 383 -22.56 -2.04 5.57
N ARG A 384 -22.48 -0.92 6.31
CA ARG A 384 -23.52 -0.48 7.23
C ARG A 384 -23.82 1.00 7.04
N PHE A 385 -24.92 1.32 6.39
CA PHE A 385 -25.43 2.68 6.33
C PHE A 385 -26.26 2.91 7.60
N ILE A 386 -25.71 3.67 8.54
CA ILE A 386 -26.35 4.08 9.80
C ILE A 386 -27.01 5.43 9.51
N VAL A 387 -28.32 5.43 9.32
CA VAL A 387 -29.03 6.54 8.68
C VAL A 387 -30.00 7.17 9.67
N ASP A 388 -30.03 8.50 9.72
CA ASP A 388 -31.05 9.16 10.52
C ASP A 388 -32.46 8.80 10.02
N SER A 389 -33.34 8.46 10.96
CA SER A 389 -34.67 7.93 10.66
C SER A 389 -35.52 8.91 9.84
N SER A 390 -35.30 10.23 9.97
CA SER A 390 -36.04 11.25 9.21
C SER A 390 -35.72 11.25 7.70
N ILE A 391 -34.57 10.71 7.31
CA ILE A 391 -34.10 10.69 5.91
C ILE A 391 -34.01 9.26 5.33
N SER A 392 -34.30 8.23 6.11
CA SER A 392 -34.20 6.82 5.71
C SER A 392 -35.08 6.51 4.48
N ASP A 393 -36.36 6.87 4.50
CA ASP A 393 -37.27 6.62 3.37
C ASP A 393 -36.85 7.38 2.10
N LYS A 394 -36.33 8.60 2.28
CA LYS A 394 -35.77 9.39 1.18
C LYS A 394 -34.55 8.69 0.58
N LEU A 395 -33.63 8.17 1.39
CA LEU A 395 -32.49 7.39 0.90
C LEU A 395 -32.96 6.17 0.11
N VAL A 396 -33.92 5.40 0.63
CA VAL A 396 -34.48 4.21 -0.06
C VAL A 396 -35.03 4.58 -1.43
N SER A 397 -35.85 5.64 -1.53
CA SER A 397 -36.42 6.10 -2.81
C SER A 397 -35.36 6.55 -3.83
N ILE A 398 -34.17 6.95 -3.37
CA ILE A 398 -33.02 7.30 -4.21
C ILE A 398 -32.25 6.04 -4.63
N VAL A 399 -31.88 5.16 -3.69
CA VAL A 399 -30.96 4.05 -3.99
C VAL A 399 -31.67 2.85 -4.63
N GLU A 400 -32.91 2.54 -4.25
CA GLU A 400 -33.66 1.40 -4.78
C GLU A 400 -33.69 1.34 -6.32
N PRO A 401 -34.14 2.40 -7.04
CA PRO A 401 -34.16 2.37 -8.51
C PRO A 401 -32.76 2.27 -9.13
N ARG A 402 -31.73 2.82 -8.47
CA ARG A 402 -30.34 2.76 -8.95
C ARG A 402 -29.77 1.36 -8.81
N ILE A 403 -30.02 0.69 -7.67
CA ILE A 403 -29.60 -0.69 -7.41
C ILE A 403 -30.30 -1.64 -8.39
N LYS A 404 -31.61 -1.48 -8.60
CA LYS A 404 -32.39 -2.30 -9.54
C LYS A 404 -31.89 -2.17 -10.99
N ALA A 405 -31.35 -1.02 -11.36
CA ALA A 405 -30.86 -0.73 -12.71
C ALA A 405 -29.40 -1.16 -12.96
N LEU A 406 -28.72 -1.78 -11.97
CA LEU A 406 -27.37 -2.31 -12.15
C LEU A 406 -27.39 -3.52 -13.09
N SER A 407 -26.55 -3.44 -14.11
CA SER A 407 -26.32 -4.52 -15.07
C SER A 407 -25.09 -5.34 -14.67
N LEU A 408 -25.27 -6.66 -14.57
CA LEU A 408 -24.22 -7.60 -14.21
C LEU A 408 -23.67 -8.25 -15.48
N GLY A 409 -22.37 -8.48 -15.55
CA GLY A 409 -21.76 -9.11 -16.72
C GLY A 409 -20.26 -9.31 -16.59
N SER A 410 -19.65 -9.86 -17.65
CA SER A 410 -18.20 -9.94 -17.77
C SER A 410 -17.69 -8.66 -18.40
N PHE A 411 -16.68 -8.07 -17.76
CA PHE A 411 -15.97 -6.93 -18.34
C PHE A 411 -15.34 -7.26 -19.71
N MET A 412 -14.97 -8.52 -19.94
CA MET A 412 -14.26 -8.93 -21.15
C MET A 412 -15.16 -8.97 -22.39
N ASP A 413 -16.48 -8.91 -22.21
CA ASP A 413 -17.47 -8.84 -23.30
C ASP A 413 -17.64 -7.44 -23.85
N ASP A 414 -17.23 -6.43 -23.09
CA ASP A 414 -17.31 -5.04 -23.50
C ASP A 414 -16.13 -4.72 -24.44
N ALA A 415 -16.41 -4.35 -25.69
CA ALA A 415 -15.39 -3.82 -26.60
C ALA A 415 -15.78 -2.42 -27.09
N PRO A 416 -14.86 -1.43 -27.15
CA PRO A 416 -13.52 -1.33 -26.53
C PRO A 416 -13.49 -0.33 -25.35
N PHE A 417 -12.45 -0.42 -24.52
CA PHE A 417 -12.04 0.57 -23.50
C PHE A 417 -11.89 1.97 -24.11
N GLY A 418 -12.97 2.75 -24.22
CA GLY A 418 -12.93 4.18 -24.58
C GLY A 418 -12.19 4.56 -25.89
N THR A 419 -11.70 3.61 -26.68
CA THR A 419 -10.96 3.83 -27.93
C THR A 419 -11.89 3.54 -29.09
N SER A 420 -12.47 4.61 -29.62
CA SER A 420 -13.35 4.65 -30.79
C SER A 420 -13.13 3.50 -31.79
N VAL A 421 -13.99 2.48 -31.74
CA VAL A 421 -14.17 1.55 -32.86
C VAL A 421 -15.33 2.09 -33.68
N ASN A 422 -15.00 2.60 -34.87
CA ASN A 422 -15.93 3.14 -35.87
C ASN A 422 -16.88 2.10 -36.51
N ASN A 423 -17.05 0.90 -35.93
CA ASN A 423 -17.95 -0.12 -36.47
C ASN A 423 -19.31 -0.06 -35.77
N LYS A 424 -20.22 0.72 -36.36
CA LYS A 424 -21.63 0.88 -35.94
C LYS A 424 -22.47 -0.42 -36.02
N SER A 425 -21.95 -1.52 -36.56
CA SER A 425 -22.70 -2.73 -36.91
C SER A 425 -22.76 -3.83 -35.83
N GLN A 426 -22.08 -3.69 -34.68
CA GLN A 426 -22.24 -4.58 -33.52
C GLN A 426 -22.60 -3.82 -32.23
N LYS A 427 -23.46 -2.82 -32.38
CA LYS A 427 -23.92 -1.90 -31.32
C LYS A 427 -24.89 -2.53 -30.29
N SER A 428 -24.73 -3.80 -29.96
CA SER A 428 -25.26 -4.35 -28.70
C SER A 428 -24.31 -3.88 -27.59
N GLN A 429 -24.37 -2.59 -27.24
CA GLN A 429 -23.69 -2.04 -26.06
C GLN A 429 -24.27 -2.74 -24.83
N ARG A 430 -23.64 -3.85 -24.42
CA ARG A 430 -23.91 -4.43 -23.10
C ARG A 430 -23.32 -3.45 -22.10
N ARG A 431 -24.19 -2.82 -21.33
CA ARG A 431 -23.78 -2.06 -20.16
C ARG A 431 -23.42 -3.10 -19.10
N VAL A 432 -22.25 -2.97 -18.49
CA VAL A 432 -21.84 -3.75 -17.31
C VAL A 432 -21.46 -2.76 -16.21
N ASP A 433 -22.31 -2.66 -15.17
CA ASP A 433 -22.06 -1.79 -14.02
C ASP A 433 -21.38 -2.52 -12.85
N MET A 434 -21.54 -3.84 -12.79
CA MET A 434 -21.03 -4.69 -11.72
C MET A 434 -20.53 -6.04 -12.27
N GLY A 435 -19.36 -6.45 -11.81
CA GLY A 435 -18.73 -7.71 -12.19
C GLY A 435 -19.25 -8.93 -11.41
N ALA A 436 -18.56 -10.05 -11.55
CA ALA A 436 -18.78 -11.25 -10.75
C ALA A 436 -18.04 -11.17 -9.40
N MET A 437 -18.48 -11.98 -8.44
CA MET A 437 -17.71 -12.29 -7.24
C MET A 437 -16.61 -13.30 -7.57
N ILE A 438 -15.50 -13.30 -6.83
CA ILE A 438 -14.36 -14.20 -7.12
C ILE A 438 -14.74 -15.69 -6.99
N THR A 439 -15.72 -16.01 -6.13
CA THR A 439 -16.15 -17.35 -5.78
C THR A 439 -17.58 -17.34 -5.26
N ASP A 440 -18.31 -18.43 -5.46
CA ASP A 440 -19.64 -18.67 -4.91
C ASP A 440 -19.63 -19.29 -3.49
N ALA A 441 -18.45 -19.55 -2.91
CA ALA A 441 -18.29 -20.27 -1.65
C ALA A 441 -19.09 -19.70 -0.47
N ARG A 442 -19.40 -18.39 -0.47
CA ARG A 442 -20.19 -17.73 0.59
C ARG A 442 -21.66 -17.52 0.25
N PHE A 443 -22.12 -17.83 -0.96
CA PHE A 443 -23.48 -17.48 -1.40
C PHE A 443 -24.57 -18.07 -0.49
N SER A 444 -24.44 -19.33 -0.06
CA SER A 444 -25.41 -19.95 0.86
C SER A 444 -25.46 -19.24 2.21
N ARG A 445 -24.30 -18.80 2.73
CA ARG A 445 -24.24 -18.05 4.00
C ARG A 445 -24.85 -16.66 3.85
N LEU A 446 -24.64 -16.00 2.71
CA LEU A 446 -25.25 -14.69 2.43
C LEU A 446 -26.79 -14.80 2.37
N GLU A 447 -27.32 -15.79 1.66
CA GLU A 447 -28.77 -16.06 1.61
C GLU A 447 -29.33 -16.34 3.01
N GLN A 448 -28.65 -17.19 3.78
CA GLN A 448 -29.03 -17.47 5.16
C GLN A 448 -29.05 -16.21 6.03
N LEU A 449 -28.02 -15.36 5.98
CA LEU A 449 -27.94 -14.11 6.73
C LEU A 449 -29.10 -13.16 6.38
N ILE A 450 -29.51 -13.13 5.11
CA ILE A 450 -30.62 -12.31 4.63
C ILE A 450 -31.95 -12.88 5.13
N THR A 451 -32.17 -14.19 5.02
CA THR A 451 -33.36 -14.86 5.57
C THR A 451 -33.49 -14.63 7.06
N GLU A 452 -32.42 -14.87 7.83
CA GLU A 452 -32.38 -14.61 9.27
C GLU A 452 -32.68 -13.13 9.60
N ALA A 453 -32.15 -12.19 8.82
CA ALA A 453 -32.43 -10.77 9.03
C ALA A 453 -33.91 -10.44 8.81
N VAL A 454 -34.54 -11.00 7.77
CA VAL A 454 -35.97 -10.81 7.46
C VAL A 454 -36.85 -11.41 8.56
N GLU A 455 -36.53 -12.62 9.03
CA GLU A 455 -37.21 -13.26 10.16
C GLU A 455 -37.12 -12.42 11.46
N ASN A 456 -36.03 -11.68 11.63
CA ASN A 456 -35.81 -10.78 12.76
C ASN A 456 -36.31 -9.34 12.53
N GLY A 457 -37.10 -9.09 11.48
CA GLY A 457 -37.79 -7.82 11.25
C GLY A 457 -37.13 -6.86 10.26
N ALA A 458 -36.02 -7.24 9.61
CA ALA A 458 -35.51 -6.50 8.48
C ALA A 458 -36.45 -6.65 7.27
N LYS A 459 -36.40 -5.70 6.35
CA LYS A 459 -37.18 -5.75 5.10
C LYS A 459 -36.22 -5.91 3.92
N LEU A 460 -36.35 -7.03 3.20
CA LEU A 460 -35.71 -7.20 1.90
C LEU A 460 -36.48 -6.40 0.85
N VAL A 461 -35.88 -5.32 0.32
CA VAL A 461 -36.50 -4.47 -0.70
C VAL A 461 -36.32 -5.07 -2.09
N LEU A 462 -35.10 -5.55 -2.40
CA LEU A 462 -34.78 -6.24 -3.65
C LEU A 462 -33.54 -7.13 -3.48
N GLY A 463 -33.39 -8.11 -4.38
CA GLY A 463 -32.21 -8.97 -4.48
C GLY A 463 -32.24 -10.17 -3.53
N GLY A 464 -31.11 -10.43 -2.89
CA GLY A 464 -30.92 -11.40 -1.82
C GLY A 464 -30.68 -12.85 -2.24
N LYS A 465 -30.27 -13.10 -3.49
CA LYS A 465 -30.04 -14.46 -3.99
C LYS A 465 -28.95 -14.52 -5.07
N ARG A 466 -28.53 -15.74 -5.40
CA ARG A 466 -27.71 -15.99 -6.60
C ARG A 466 -28.37 -15.46 -7.86
N TYR A 467 -27.58 -14.84 -8.74
CA TYR A 467 -28.05 -14.37 -10.05
C TYR A 467 -27.63 -15.36 -11.14
N GLN A 468 -28.61 -15.95 -11.82
CA GLN A 468 -28.36 -16.77 -12.99
C GLN A 468 -28.22 -15.86 -14.21
N HIS A 469 -26.97 -15.55 -14.57
CA HIS A 469 -26.70 -14.69 -15.71
C HIS A 469 -27.15 -15.37 -17.02
N PRO A 470 -27.85 -14.66 -17.93
CA PRO A 470 -28.45 -15.26 -19.13
C PRO A 470 -27.42 -15.85 -20.10
N LEU A 471 -26.25 -15.24 -20.19
CA LEU A 471 -25.13 -15.70 -21.04
C LEU A 471 -24.15 -16.57 -20.24
N TRP A 472 -23.56 -16.00 -19.19
CA TRP A 472 -22.57 -16.65 -18.31
C TRP A 472 -23.20 -17.49 -17.18
N LYS A 473 -23.82 -18.60 -17.54
CA LYS A 473 -24.58 -19.46 -16.58
C LYS A 473 -23.74 -20.04 -15.44
N HIS A 474 -22.44 -20.21 -15.65
CA HIS A 474 -21.48 -20.74 -14.68
C HIS A 474 -20.67 -19.64 -13.96
N GLY A 475 -20.97 -18.37 -14.21
CA GLY A 475 -20.32 -17.25 -13.54
C GLY A 475 -20.85 -17.02 -12.12
N HIS A 476 -20.01 -16.46 -11.26
CA HIS A 476 -20.27 -16.25 -9.84
C HIS A 476 -20.98 -14.92 -9.58
N TYR A 477 -22.28 -14.85 -9.84
CA TYR A 477 -23.05 -13.62 -9.65
C TYR A 477 -24.01 -13.69 -8.47
N PHE A 478 -24.02 -12.63 -7.65
CA PHE A 478 -25.00 -12.41 -6.59
C PHE A 478 -25.79 -11.14 -6.90
N THR A 479 -27.12 -11.16 -6.70
CA THR A 479 -27.94 -9.98 -7.00
C THR A 479 -27.55 -8.81 -6.11
N PRO A 480 -27.41 -7.58 -6.65
CA PRO A 480 -27.37 -6.37 -5.83
C PRO A 480 -28.57 -6.38 -4.88
N THR A 481 -28.33 -6.18 -3.60
CA THR A 481 -29.33 -6.43 -2.56
C THR A 481 -29.51 -5.18 -1.69
N LEU A 482 -30.75 -4.87 -1.34
CA LEU A 482 -31.09 -3.78 -0.41
C LEU A 482 -31.93 -4.32 0.74
N LEU A 483 -31.44 -4.15 1.97
CA LEU A 483 -32.22 -4.38 3.19
C LEU A 483 -32.39 -3.08 3.97
N THR A 484 -33.61 -2.88 4.48
CA THR A 484 -33.93 -1.80 5.42
C THR A 484 -34.35 -2.38 6.77
N ASN A 485 -34.48 -1.51 7.78
CA ASN A 485 -34.86 -1.89 9.14
C ASN A 485 -33.90 -2.92 9.77
N VAL A 486 -32.63 -2.89 9.37
CA VAL A 486 -31.60 -3.74 9.96
C VAL A 486 -31.27 -3.22 11.36
N THR A 487 -31.15 -4.10 12.34
CA THR A 487 -30.75 -3.72 13.70
C THR A 487 -29.34 -4.23 14.03
N PRO A 488 -28.61 -3.59 14.97
CA PRO A 488 -27.29 -4.05 15.39
C PRO A 488 -27.28 -5.46 16.01
N LYS A 489 -28.44 -6.03 16.36
CA LYS A 489 -28.56 -7.38 16.92
C LYS A 489 -28.57 -8.47 15.84
N MET A 490 -28.84 -8.13 14.60
CA MET A 490 -28.90 -9.10 13.50
C MET A 490 -27.49 -9.54 13.09
N ALA A 491 -27.31 -10.82 12.75
CA ALA A 491 -26.03 -11.35 12.31
C ALA A 491 -25.48 -10.63 11.07
N ILE A 492 -26.36 -10.27 10.12
CA ILE A 492 -26.00 -9.54 8.89
C ILE A 492 -25.34 -8.18 9.16
N ALA A 493 -25.63 -7.55 10.30
CA ALA A 493 -25.02 -6.28 10.72
C ALA A 493 -23.64 -6.47 11.37
N ASN A 494 -23.24 -7.69 11.72
CA ASN A 494 -22.02 -7.97 12.49
C ASN A 494 -21.01 -8.85 11.76
N GLU A 495 -21.45 -9.69 10.82
CA GLU A 495 -20.59 -10.52 9.98
C GLU A 495 -20.21 -9.74 8.71
N GLU A 496 -18.91 -9.70 8.37
CA GLU A 496 -18.42 -9.14 7.09
C GLU A 496 -19.04 -9.92 5.93
N LEU A 497 -19.68 -9.21 4.99
CA LEU A 497 -20.40 -9.82 3.87
C LEU A 497 -19.48 -9.98 2.68
N PHE A 498 -18.67 -8.95 2.40
CA PHE A 498 -17.79 -8.90 1.23
C PHE A 498 -18.56 -9.18 -0.07
N ALA A 499 -19.76 -8.59 -0.17
CA ALA A 499 -20.80 -8.93 -1.16
C ALA A 499 -21.66 -7.68 -1.46
N PRO A 500 -22.42 -7.65 -2.57
CA PRO A 500 -23.14 -6.45 -3.02
C PRO A 500 -24.45 -6.25 -2.26
N ILE A 501 -24.36 -5.96 -0.96
CA ILE A 501 -25.51 -5.86 -0.04
C ILE A 501 -25.49 -4.51 0.69
N PHE A 502 -26.51 -3.69 0.39
CA PHE A 502 -26.72 -2.38 0.98
C PHE A 502 -27.63 -2.51 2.22
N LEU A 503 -27.07 -2.32 3.41
CA LEU A 503 -27.81 -2.41 4.67
C LEU A 503 -28.12 -1.02 5.24
N ILE A 504 -29.40 -0.73 5.49
CA ILE A 504 -29.84 0.48 6.18
C ILE A 504 -30.21 0.15 7.63
N ILE A 505 -29.50 0.78 8.56
CA ILE A 505 -29.67 0.70 10.01
C ILE A 505 -30.15 2.09 10.49
N PRO A 506 -31.43 2.25 10.87
CA PRO A 506 -31.95 3.54 11.31
C PRO A 506 -31.43 3.91 12.71
N PHE A 507 -31.18 5.19 12.95
CA PHE A 507 -30.97 5.80 14.27
C PHE A 507 -31.71 7.14 14.36
N THR A 508 -31.67 7.83 15.51
CA THR A 508 -32.31 9.14 15.69
C THR A 508 -31.30 10.23 16.05
N SER A 509 -31.28 11.34 15.29
CA SER A 509 -30.35 12.48 15.37
C SER A 509 -30.38 13.20 16.72
N LYS A 510 -31.48 13.07 17.47
CA LYS A 510 -31.59 13.55 18.85
C LYS A 510 -30.49 12.99 19.78
N ASN A 511 -29.79 11.92 19.38
CA ASN A 511 -28.67 11.37 20.11
C ASN A 511 -27.56 10.87 19.15
N LEU A 512 -26.57 11.72 18.86
CA LEU A 512 -25.40 11.35 18.07
C LEU A 512 -24.58 10.21 18.71
N ASP A 513 -24.57 10.10 20.05
CA ASP A 513 -23.87 9.02 20.75
C ASP A 513 -24.51 7.65 20.45
N ASN A 514 -25.81 7.60 20.14
CA ASN A 514 -26.44 6.37 19.67
C ASN A 514 -25.89 5.93 18.30
N ALA A 515 -25.72 6.85 17.35
CA ALA A 515 -25.11 6.56 16.05
C ALA A 515 -23.66 6.04 16.22
N ILE A 516 -22.88 6.68 17.09
CA ILE A 516 -21.51 6.27 17.42
C ILE A 516 -21.51 4.89 18.06
N THR A 517 -22.43 4.61 18.99
CA THR A 517 -22.56 3.30 19.63
C THR A 517 -22.88 2.21 18.61
N ILE A 518 -23.80 2.47 17.68
CA ILE A 518 -24.11 1.54 16.58
C ILE A 518 -22.87 1.34 15.69
N ALA A 519 -22.19 2.41 15.31
CA ALA A 519 -20.99 2.33 14.48
C ALA A 519 -19.89 1.49 15.15
N ASN A 520 -19.64 1.70 16.44
CA ASN A 520 -18.61 1.00 17.22
C ASN A 520 -19.03 -0.39 17.71
N SER A 521 -20.30 -0.78 17.59
CA SER A 521 -20.84 -2.05 18.12
C SER A 521 -20.24 -3.32 17.50
N THR A 522 -19.60 -3.21 16.34
CA THR A 522 -18.96 -4.37 15.69
C THR A 522 -17.57 -4.62 16.25
N ARG A 523 -17.10 -5.86 16.13
CA ARG A 523 -15.71 -6.23 16.47
C ARG A 523 -14.65 -5.63 15.53
N TYR A 524 -15.08 -5.15 14.36
CA TYR A 524 -14.23 -4.54 13.35
C TYR A 524 -14.02 -3.05 13.60
N GLY A 525 -12.96 -2.50 13.00
CA GLY A 525 -12.58 -1.11 13.12
C GLY A 525 -11.56 -0.74 12.04
N LEU A 526 -11.87 -1.02 10.77
CA LEU A 526 -10.98 -0.73 9.66
C LEU A 526 -11.17 0.71 9.18
N GLY A 527 -12.20 0.97 8.38
CA GLY A 527 -12.58 2.30 7.94
C GLY A 527 -13.95 2.71 8.46
N SER A 528 -14.30 3.97 8.21
CA SER A 528 -15.60 4.55 8.53
C SER A 528 -15.83 5.82 7.72
N SER A 529 -17.09 6.18 7.56
CA SER A 529 -17.52 7.37 6.82
C SER A 529 -18.60 8.14 7.59
N ILE A 530 -18.64 9.45 7.41
CA ILE A 530 -19.65 10.35 7.99
C ILE A 530 -20.15 11.24 6.87
N PHE A 531 -21.46 11.41 6.72
CA PHE A 531 -22.07 12.29 5.72
C PHE A 531 -22.99 13.29 6.43
N GLY A 532 -22.77 14.57 6.19
CA GLY A 532 -23.49 15.68 6.82
C GLY A 532 -22.92 17.03 6.43
N SER A 533 -23.67 18.10 6.69
CA SER A 533 -23.25 19.47 6.36
C SER A 533 -22.68 20.23 7.56
N THR A 534 -23.00 19.79 8.78
CA THR A 534 -22.56 20.40 10.03
C THR A 534 -21.21 19.86 10.48
N LEU A 535 -20.14 20.62 10.23
CA LEU A 535 -18.76 20.21 10.52
C LEU A 535 -18.54 19.83 11.99
N SER A 536 -19.07 20.59 12.94
CA SER A 536 -18.89 20.32 14.38
C SER A 536 -19.48 18.96 14.81
N GLN A 537 -20.59 18.54 14.19
CA GLN A 537 -21.17 17.22 14.41
C GLN A 537 -20.32 16.13 13.77
N CYS A 538 -19.86 16.36 12.54
CA CYS A 538 -18.97 15.42 11.84
C CYS A 538 -17.67 15.20 12.63
N ASP A 539 -17.04 16.27 13.11
CA ASP A 539 -15.83 16.20 13.93
C ASP A 539 -16.12 15.51 15.28
N TYR A 540 -17.24 15.83 15.94
CA TYR A 540 -17.64 15.19 17.19
C TYR A 540 -17.71 13.66 17.06
N ILE A 541 -18.30 13.18 15.97
CA ILE A 541 -18.43 11.77 15.63
C ILE A 541 -17.07 11.18 15.25
N ALA A 542 -16.32 11.84 14.36
CA ALA A 542 -15.04 11.35 13.85
C ALA A 542 -14.04 11.03 14.97
N HIS A 543 -13.96 11.90 15.99
CA HIS A 543 -13.06 11.70 17.14
C HIS A 543 -13.44 10.52 18.04
N ARG A 544 -14.67 9.99 17.94
CA ARG A 544 -15.21 8.93 18.79
C ARG A 544 -15.41 7.61 18.06
N LEU A 545 -15.22 7.58 16.73
CA LEU A 545 -15.25 6.35 15.97
C LEU A 545 -13.99 5.52 16.24
N GLU A 546 -14.18 4.25 16.57
CA GLU A 546 -13.11 3.30 16.83
C GLU A 546 -12.70 2.61 15.54
N ALA A 547 -12.11 3.37 14.61
CA ALA A 547 -11.66 2.91 13.30
C ALA A 547 -10.24 3.39 12.99
N GLY A 548 -9.54 2.66 12.11
CA GLY A 548 -8.21 3.01 11.63
C GLY A 548 -8.22 4.20 10.66
N MET A 549 -9.29 4.34 9.88
CA MET A 549 -9.53 5.49 9.02
C MET A 549 -10.97 6.02 9.19
N VAL A 550 -11.13 7.35 9.11
CA VAL A 550 -12.42 8.04 9.10
C VAL A 550 -12.44 9.00 7.93
N ASN A 551 -13.48 8.95 7.10
CA ASN A 551 -13.71 9.89 6.00
C ASN A 551 -14.96 10.74 6.31
N ILE A 552 -14.90 12.04 6.04
CA ILE A 552 -16.05 12.95 6.17
C ILE A 552 -16.46 13.37 4.76
N ASN A 553 -17.74 13.17 4.43
CA ASN A 553 -18.34 13.41 3.12
C ASN A 553 -17.66 12.63 1.97
N ASP A 554 -17.10 11.47 2.29
CA ASP A 554 -16.42 10.60 1.33
C ASP A 554 -16.33 9.15 1.85
N PHE A 555 -15.85 8.21 1.03
CA PHE A 555 -15.48 6.86 1.45
C PHE A 555 -14.15 6.45 0.82
N GLY A 556 -13.30 5.74 1.58
CA GLY A 556 -12.09 5.08 1.06
C GLY A 556 -10.98 5.99 0.51
N VAL A 557 -11.20 7.31 0.36
CA VAL A 557 -10.20 8.27 -0.16
C VAL A 557 -8.97 8.38 0.73
N SER A 558 -9.09 8.08 2.03
CA SER A 558 -7.94 7.91 2.92
C SER A 558 -6.88 6.96 2.36
N TYR A 559 -7.26 5.94 1.58
CA TYR A 559 -6.31 5.04 0.94
C TYR A 559 -5.74 5.58 -0.38
N LEU A 560 -6.49 6.39 -1.11
CA LEU A 560 -5.95 7.05 -2.31
C LEU A 560 -4.84 8.05 -1.94
N ASN A 561 -4.92 8.67 -0.76
CA ASN A 561 -3.85 9.49 -0.21
C ASN A 561 -2.77 8.63 0.49
N GLN A 562 -1.75 8.21 -0.26
CA GLN A 562 -0.69 7.33 0.23
C GLN A 562 0.29 8.00 1.20
N GLY A 563 0.07 9.27 1.56
CA GLY A 563 0.73 9.93 2.68
C GLY A 563 0.05 9.70 4.03
N LEU A 564 -1.17 9.18 4.05
CA LEU A 564 -1.88 8.80 5.28
C LEU A 564 -1.59 7.33 5.63
N PRO A 565 -1.63 6.98 6.93
CA PRO A 565 -1.54 5.59 7.36
C PRO A 565 -2.79 4.82 6.94
N PHE A 566 -2.61 3.56 6.56
CA PHE A 566 -3.70 2.62 6.28
C PHE A 566 -3.55 1.35 7.11
N GLY A 567 -4.63 0.92 7.74
CA GLY A 567 -4.73 -0.27 8.59
C GLY A 567 -5.73 -0.07 9.72
N GLY A 568 -6.30 -1.16 10.24
CA GLY A 568 -7.39 -1.12 11.20
C GLY A 568 -6.98 -1.03 12.67
N VAL A 569 -8.00 -1.11 13.54
CA VAL A 569 -7.91 -1.35 14.98
C VAL A 569 -8.84 -2.52 15.36
N LYS A 570 -8.92 -2.87 16.65
CA LYS A 570 -9.76 -3.99 17.14
C LYS A 570 -9.41 -5.32 16.45
N LYS A 571 -10.41 -6.00 15.86
CA LYS A 571 -10.21 -7.25 15.11
C LYS A 571 -9.90 -7.04 13.64
N SER A 572 -9.88 -5.79 13.16
CA SER A 572 -9.40 -5.43 11.82
C SER A 572 -7.86 -5.36 11.73
N GLY A 573 -7.16 -5.75 12.80
CA GLY A 573 -5.72 -5.91 12.82
C GLY A 573 -4.97 -4.79 13.54
N TYR A 574 -3.68 -4.66 13.24
CA TYR A 574 -2.74 -3.73 13.87
C TYR A 574 -1.52 -3.47 12.97
N GLY A 575 -0.82 -2.37 13.24
CA GLY A 575 0.21 -1.85 12.35
C GLY A 575 -0.37 -1.04 11.18
N ARG A 576 0.50 -0.45 10.36
CA ARG A 576 0.13 0.35 9.19
C ARG A 576 1.07 0.01 8.04
N PHE A 577 0.58 0.01 6.80
CA PHE A 577 1.40 -0.36 5.62
C PHE A 577 1.38 0.68 4.48
N ALA A 578 0.72 1.81 4.70
CA ALA A 578 0.80 3.03 3.87
C ALA A 578 1.38 4.19 4.68
N GLY A 579 1.64 5.32 4.03
CA GLY A 579 2.22 6.50 4.67
C GLY A 579 3.66 6.30 5.14
N PRO A 580 4.21 7.28 5.88
CA PRO A 580 5.50 7.15 6.55
C PRO A 580 5.58 5.92 7.47
N GLU A 581 4.49 5.61 8.17
CA GLU A 581 4.39 4.51 9.12
C GLU A 581 4.63 3.16 8.45
N GLY A 582 4.03 2.93 7.28
CA GLY A 582 4.23 1.71 6.52
C GLY A 582 5.65 1.54 5.98
N LEU A 583 6.29 2.64 5.58
CA LEU A 583 7.66 2.60 5.09
C LEU A 583 8.66 2.36 6.23
N LEU A 584 8.47 3.04 7.37
CA LEU A 584 9.26 2.86 8.59
C LEU A 584 9.07 1.47 9.20
N GLY A 585 7.86 0.92 9.12
CA GLY A 585 7.53 -0.44 9.58
C GLY A 585 8.29 -1.56 8.86
N LEU A 586 8.92 -1.26 7.73
CA LEU A 586 9.82 -2.16 6.99
C LEU A 586 11.31 -1.87 7.24
N THR A 587 11.62 -1.13 8.31
CA THR A 587 12.99 -0.82 8.73
C THR A 587 13.21 -1.10 10.22
N GLN A 588 14.44 -1.42 10.59
CA GLN A 588 14.88 -1.43 11.97
C GLN A 588 15.37 -0.03 12.35
N ALA A 589 14.71 0.58 13.33
CA ALA A 589 15.21 1.79 13.96
C ALA A 589 16.46 1.46 14.80
N LYS A 590 17.61 2.03 14.42
CA LYS A 590 18.90 1.81 15.07
C LYS A 590 19.38 3.10 15.72
N ALA A 591 19.55 3.09 17.03
CA ALA A 591 20.14 4.21 17.76
C ALA A 591 21.67 4.19 17.56
N VAL A 592 22.24 5.31 17.11
CA VAL A 592 23.68 5.51 16.98
C VAL A 592 24.07 6.71 17.82
N THR A 593 24.94 6.46 18.81
CA THR A 593 25.49 7.50 19.67
C THR A 593 26.98 7.61 19.42
N ARG A 594 27.46 8.82 19.11
CA ARG A 594 28.89 9.08 18.91
C ARG A 594 29.34 10.32 19.67
N ASP A 595 30.63 10.37 20.00
CA ASP A 595 31.23 11.58 20.57
C ASP A 595 31.14 12.73 19.58
N ARG A 596 30.58 13.85 20.03
CA ARG A 596 30.47 15.09 19.23
C ARG A 596 31.85 15.62 18.87
N PHE A 597 32.81 15.46 19.77
CA PHE A 597 34.18 15.96 19.64
C PHE A 597 35.17 14.79 19.63
N PHE A 598 35.00 13.90 18.64
CA PHE A 598 35.66 12.57 18.55
C PHE A 598 37.18 12.56 18.81
N SER A 599 37.90 13.63 18.46
CA SER A 599 39.36 13.73 18.66
C SER A 599 39.80 14.53 19.89
N TRP A 600 38.88 15.23 20.58
CA TRP A 600 39.21 16.23 21.63
C TRP A 600 38.68 15.83 22.99
N ILE A 601 37.53 15.15 23.05
CA ILE A 601 36.91 14.70 24.30
C ILE A 601 36.65 13.21 24.15
N ARG A 602 37.41 12.39 24.88
CA ARG A 602 37.15 10.96 25.02
C ARG A 602 36.27 10.75 26.23
N THR A 603 35.13 10.13 26.02
CA THR A 603 34.22 9.78 27.11
C THR A 603 34.72 8.54 27.83
N GLY A 604 35.24 8.73 29.04
CA GLY A 604 35.64 7.66 29.95
C GLY A 604 34.73 7.61 31.17
N ILE A 605 34.63 6.43 31.79
CA ILE A 605 34.05 6.30 33.13
C ILE A 605 35.01 7.01 34.09
N PRO A 606 34.55 7.98 34.92
CA PRO A 606 35.41 8.60 35.92
C PRO A 606 36.02 7.52 36.84
N PRO A 607 37.29 7.63 37.28
CA PRO A 607 37.93 6.61 38.12
C PRO A 607 37.15 6.24 39.39
N ARG A 608 36.34 7.17 39.91
CA ARG A 608 35.44 6.95 41.05
C ARG A 608 34.30 5.98 40.77
N LEU A 609 33.90 5.84 39.51
CA LEU A 609 32.83 4.95 39.06
C LEU A 609 33.39 3.72 38.33
N ASP A 610 34.71 3.61 38.22
CA ASP A 610 35.35 2.52 37.50
C ASP A 610 35.28 1.21 38.30
N TYR A 611 35.27 0.08 37.59
CA TYR A 611 35.23 -1.24 38.19
C TYR A 611 36.65 -1.84 38.32
N PRO A 612 36.99 -2.47 39.45
CA PRO A 612 36.18 -2.59 40.67
C PRO A 612 36.07 -1.27 41.43
N MET A 613 34.88 -0.97 41.97
CA MET A 613 34.65 0.25 42.73
C MET A 613 35.50 0.26 44.01
N GLN A 614 36.47 1.17 44.10
CA GLN A 614 37.37 1.23 45.26
C GLN A 614 36.68 1.76 46.53
N LYS A 615 35.69 2.66 46.38
CA LYS A 615 34.97 3.33 47.49
C LYS A 615 33.50 3.53 47.14
N PRO A 616 32.65 2.48 47.24
CA PRO A 616 31.26 2.52 46.81
C PRO A 616 30.43 3.68 47.41
N GLU A 617 30.72 4.09 48.63
CA GLU A 617 30.08 5.22 49.31
C GLU A 617 30.37 6.56 48.62
N LYS A 618 31.62 6.77 48.17
CA LYS A 618 32.01 7.97 47.41
C LYS A 618 31.50 7.89 45.97
N SER A 619 31.51 6.70 45.37
CA SER A 619 30.91 6.45 44.05
C SER A 619 29.42 6.82 44.04
N TRP A 620 28.68 6.39 45.07
CA TRP A 620 27.28 6.74 45.25
C TRP A 620 27.09 8.24 45.47
N GLY A 621 27.91 8.87 46.33
CA GLY A 621 27.89 10.32 46.54
C GLY A 621 28.10 11.11 45.24
N PHE A 622 29.03 10.67 44.39
CA PHE A 622 29.27 11.26 43.06
C PHE A 622 28.05 11.11 42.14
N VAL A 623 27.45 9.92 42.05
CA VAL A 623 26.23 9.70 41.23
C VAL A 623 25.05 10.52 41.75
N HIS A 624 24.83 10.54 43.06
CA HIS A 624 23.77 11.33 43.70
C HIS A 624 23.93 12.82 43.40
N ALA A 625 25.15 13.34 43.51
CA ALA A 625 25.47 14.71 43.13
C ALA A 625 25.24 15.00 41.64
N LEU A 626 25.58 14.06 40.76
CA LEU A 626 25.33 14.16 39.31
C LEU A 626 23.83 14.22 38.99
N VAL A 627 23.04 13.35 39.62
CA VAL A 627 21.58 13.33 39.47
C VAL A 627 20.98 14.64 39.96
N ARG A 628 21.43 15.13 41.13
CA ARG A 628 20.98 16.40 41.69
C ARG A 628 21.33 17.58 40.76
N PHE A 629 22.55 17.62 40.23
CA PHE A 629 22.95 18.65 39.27
C PHE A 629 22.09 18.64 38.00
N ALA A 630 21.83 17.46 37.44
CA ALA A 630 21.12 17.33 36.17
C ALA A 630 19.59 17.50 36.29
N TYR A 631 18.99 17.04 37.39
CA TYR A 631 17.54 16.82 37.47
C TYR A 631 16.86 17.48 38.68
N ALA A 632 17.59 18.08 39.63
CA ALA A 632 16.93 18.74 40.74
C ALA A 632 16.06 19.92 40.26
N ASP A 633 14.98 20.14 40.99
CA ASP A 633 14.09 21.27 40.77
C ASP A 633 14.68 22.54 41.40
N GLY A 634 14.72 23.62 40.63
CA GLY A 634 15.34 24.89 41.04
C GLY A 634 16.88 24.96 40.90
N MET A 635 17.37 26.17 40.61
CA MET A 635 18.81 26.42 40.35
C MET A 635 19.69 26.16 41.58
N VAL A 636 19.22 26.47 42.79
CA VAL A 636 19.98 26.28 44.04
C VAL A 636 20.28 24.80 44.28
N ALA A 637 19.30 23.93 44.02
CA ALA A 637 19.47 22.50 44.17
C ALA A 637 20.44 21.92 43.12
N ARG A 638 20.44 22.45 41.90
CA ARG A 638 21.41 22.07 40.86
C ARG A 638 22.82 22.55 41.17
N LEU A 639 22.98 23.78 41.64
CA LEU A 639 24.28 24.36 42.03
C LEU A 639 24.91 23.62 43.21
N SER A 640 24.11 23.24 44.22
CA SER A 640 24.58 22.37 45.30
C SER A 640 25.03 21.00 44.78
N GLY A 641 24.36 20.43 43.78
CA GLY A 641 24.82 19.22 43.09
C GLY A 641 26.20 19.37 42.44
N ILE A 642 26.56 20.54 41.90
CA ILE A 642 27.92 20.80 41.36
C ILE A 642 28.96 20.78 42.48
N LEU A 643 28.66 21.43 43.61
CA LEU A 643 29.55 21.44 44.77
C LEU A 643 29.77 20.03 45.31
N ASP A 644 28.69 19.26 45.44
CA ASP A 644 28.73 17.86 45.88
C ASP A 644 29.52 16.99 44.87
N LEU A 645 29.43 17.26 43.56
CA LEU A 645 30.19 16.56 42.53
C LEU A 645 31.70 16.77 42.71
N ILE A 646 32.13 18.01 42.97
CA ILE A 646 33.54 18.34 43.20
C ILE A 646 34.05 17.65 44.47
N LEU A 647 33.28 17.70 45.57
CA LEU A 647 33.64 17.07 46.85
C LEU A 647 33.78 15.55 46.74
N ASN A 648 32.93 14.90 45.94
CA ASN A 648 32.96 13.44 45.76
C ASN A 648 33.89 13.00 44.62
N ALA A 649 34.36 13.91 43.76
CA ALA A 649 35.37 13.63 42.73
C ALA A 649 36.78 13.48 43.34
N ILE A 650 37.11 14.29 44.37
CA ILE A 650 38.39 14.28 45.11
C ILE A 650 38.53 13.06 46.01
#